data_AF-A0A2W7I119-F1
#
_entry.id   AF-A0A2W7I119-F1
#
_cell.length_a   1.000
_cell.length_b   1.000
_cell.length_c   1.000
_cell.angle_alpha   90.00
_cell.angle_beta   90.00
_cell.angle_gamma   90.00
#
_symmetry.space_group_name_H-M   'P 1'
#
loop_
_entity.id
_entity.type
_entity.pdbx_description
1 polymer ?
#
loop_
_entity_poly.entity_id
_entity_poly.type
_entity_poly.pdbx_seq_one_letter_code
_entity_poly.pdbx_strand_id
1 'polypeptide(L)'
;MSRRPRAAKCRDIETAHDNAKFRRTNFAPAAMTAPARQLGKRVGNALYLHASALCVAEPHVRERIEKADAASDHPPWNVAKVQATAVSLLLYESFDDAAFPALLAATRVNLEDGQTSKTDYRSRANPPILHRKETLLQPDDPRRPPFAAITRLAEEHNLFSEPHRIGTRKAWLERVEAAGLVVRGPKLRRLETSLVDVVRHRTAIARRDLSQPVQLLVNHRILTEIDTVLDYGCGQGDDVAALAANGFQAHGWDPHYAPDGLRRPADVVNLGFVLNVIEDRHERAETLTAAYRFARRALCVAVMPIGKYSFGALRPHGDGYLTARETFQKYFAQQELRDFIAETVGEAPVAFAPGIFVVFRDKDLEQEVLFRRQIRDITRHSGWHAPDRPRRAVNARPDLAERISAELQMLWAAIIDRGRILDIEEIPDALRERLRAANVSAARAIDLCLSVSLNRAGLAAAAAARKEDLLIHLALTLFPGAPRYTTLPRPMQRDLRAFFGSHAVAIQEANTLLFSVGKPEVVRHAVNAAVEGGLGGMRDVGTFRFYAPALNRLGAVLRVLVGCAGILRGGTEGADFIDIKLDGRRFTFLACKDATARLPICSERTRVDLTRLRVSVDQPDGMVLYLIGCFLPRDAPGAADQIAFDRKLVAAGIADEEGRGPRYAELNEILRLRRAKAGPIS
;
A
#
# COMPACT_ATOMS: atom_id res chain seq x y z
N MET A 1 -48.23 -14.95 58.23
CA MET A 1 -49.19 -15.66 57.35
C MET A 1 -48.43 -16.03 56.08
N SER A 2 -47.92 -17.24 55.86
CA SER A 2 -48.58 -18.55 55.68
C SER A 2 -48.19 -19.10 54.28
N ARG A 3 -47.31 -20.11 54.30
CA ARG A 3 -47.26 -21.32 53.44
C ARG A 3 -46.65 -21.26 52.01
N ARG A 4 -45.64 -22.13 51.85
CA ARG A 4 -45.05 -22.74 50.62
C ARG A 4 -46.06 -23.75 49.95
N PRO A 5 -45.66 -24.64 48.99
CA PRO A 5 -45.45 -24.48 47.53
C PRO A 5 -46.10 -25.66 46.71
N ARG A 6 -45.62 -25.95 45.47
CA ARG A 6 -45.88 -27.08 44.49
C ARG A 6 -46.83 -26.70 43.32
N ALA A 7 -46.77 -27.18 42.07
CA ALA A 7 -46.11 -28.30 41.35
C ALA A 7 -46.03 -27.95 39.81
N ALA A 8 -45.09 -28.45 38.99
CA ALA A 8 -45.19 -29.56 37.97
C ALA A 8 -46.27 -29.36 36.86
N LYS A 9 -46.14 -29.66 35.54
CA LYS A 9 -45.39 -30.67 34.76
C LYS A 9 -45.64 -30.51 33.22
N CYS A 10 -44.71 -31.07 32.40
CA CYS A 10 -44.82 -31.78 31.09
C CYS A 10 -45.62 -31.28 29.86
N ARG A 11 -44.98 -31.30 28.67
CA ARG A 11 -45.09 -32.31 27.55
C ARG A 11 -44.40 -31.76 26.27
N ASP A 12 -43.35 -32.37 25.72
CA ASP A 12 -43.22 -33.58 24.86
C ASP A 12 -43.46 -33.33 23.36
N ILE A 13 -42.39 -33.43 22.53
CA ILE A 13 -42.41 -34.00 21.17
C ILE A 13 -41.09 -34.79 20.94
N GLU A 14 -41.29 -36.11 20.85
CA GLU A 14 -40.51 -37.24 20.29
C GLU A 14 -39.90 -36.99 18.88
N THR A 15 -39.02 -37.78 18.24
CA THR A 15 -37.99 -38.83 18.48
C THR A 15 -37.37 -39.14 17.09
N ALA A 16 -36.10 -39.57 17.05
CA ALA A 16 -35.46 -40.52 16.11
C ALA A 16 -33.92 -40.36 16.23
N HIS A 17 -33.21 -41.11 17.08
CA HIS A 17 -32.57 -42.40 16.79
C HIS A 17 -31.84 -42.49 15.44
N ASP A 18 -30.50 -42.50 15.46
CA ASP A 18 -29.78 -43.75 15.16
C ASP A 18 -28.34 -43.81 15.69
N ASN A 19 -27.91 -45.03 15.99
CA ASN A 19 -26.72 -45.47 16.73
C ASN A 19 -25.47 -45.66 15.84
N ALA A 20 -24.27 -45.37 16.35
CA ALA A 20 -23.07 -46.19 16.07
C ALA A 20 -21.88 -45.98 17.05
N LYS A 21 -21.81 -46.88 18.05
CA LYS A 21 -20.62 -47.57 18.60
C LYS A 21 -19.25 -46.85 18.62
N PHE A 22 -18.86 -46.35 19.80
CA PHE A 22 -17.44 -46.11 20.14
C PHE A 22 -16.83 -47.35 20.81
N ARG A 23 -15.91 -48.04 20.11
CA ARG A 23 -14.99 -49.01 20.71
C ARG A 23 -13.74 -48.29 21.22
N ARG A 24 -13.52 -48.29 22.53
CA ARG A 24 -12.22 -47.97 23.13
C ARG A 24 -11.25 -49.10 22.81
N THR A 25 -10.14 -48.79 22.13
CA THR A 25 -8.97 -49.66 22.08
C THR A 25 -7.75 -48.87 22.54
N ASN A 26 -7.12 -49.38 23.60
CA ASN A 26 -5.82 -48.94 24.07
C ASN A 26 -4.76 -49.26 23.01
N PHE A 27 -3.97 -48.27 22.61
CA PHE A 27 -2.68 -48.51 21.97
C PHE A 27 -1.63 -47.61 22.64
N ALA A 28 -0.70 -48.27 23.33
CA ALA A 28 0.58 -47.69 23.73
C ALA A 28 1.40 -47.37 22.46
N PRO A 29 2.25 -46.33 22.46
CA PRO A 29 3.06 -46.01 21.29
C PRO A 29 4.16 -47.07 21.11
N ALA A 30 4.05 -47.83 20.03
CA ALA A 30 5.16 -48.66 19.55
C ALA A 30 6.30 -47.73 19.09
N ALA A 31 7.49 -47.95 19.64
CA ALA A 31 8.71 -47.28 19.20
C ALA A 31 8.93 -47.56 17.70
N MET A 32 8.89 -46.51 16.88
CA MET A 32 9.30 -46.58 15.48
C MET A 32 10.83 -46.70 15.43
N THR A 33 11.34 -47.92 15.41
CA THR A 33 12.70 -48.21 14.94
C THR A 33 12.81 -47.80 13.47
N ALA A 34 13.76 -46.91 13.15
CA ALA A 34 14.07 -46.49 11.79
C ALA A 34 14.36 -47.72 10.88
N PRO A 35 13.87 -47.77 9.64
CA PRO A 35 14.13 -48.90 8.76
C PRO A 35 15.63 -48.97 8.41
N ALA A 36 16.20 -50.17 8.49
CA ALA A 36 17.58 -50.44 8.11
C ALA A 36 17.84 -49.96 6.66
N ARG A 37 18.90 -49.15 6.49
CA ARG A 37 19.30 -48.57 5.21
C ARG A 37 19.74 -49.66 4.23
N GLN A 38 18.83 -50.14 3.38
CA GLN A 38 19.11 -51.20 2.41
C GLN A 38 19.97 -50.69 1.26
N LEU A 39 21.07 -51.40 0.94
CA LEU A 39 21.99 -51.07 -0.14
C LEU A 39 21.46 -51.58 -1.50
N GLY A 40 21.36 -50.67 -2.48
CA GLY A 40 20.92 -50.99 -3.85
C GLY A 40 19.40 -51.16 -4.00
N LYS A 41 18.97 -51.36 -5.25
CA LYS A 41 17.56 -51.50 -5.62
C LYS A 41 17.20 -52.97 -5.87
N ARG A 42 16.21 -53.50 -5.16
CA ARG A 42 15.65 -54.84 -5.43
C ARG A 42 14.44 -54.74 -6.36
N VAL A 43 14.44 -55.51 -7.45
CA VAL A 43 13.32 -55.63 -8.39
C VAL A 43 13.09 -57.10 -8.66
N GLY A 44 12.00 -57.66 -8.13
CA GLY A 44 11.78 -59.11 -8.08
C GLY A 44 12.95 -59.81 -7.37
N ASN A 45 13.47 -60.88 -7.96
CA ASN A 45 14.61 -61.65 -7.43
C ASN A 45 15.98 -61.10 -7.85
N ALA A 46 16.05 -59.85 -8.32
CA ALA A 46 17.29 -59.23 -8.79
C ALA A 46 17.68 -58.03 -7.92
N LEU A 47 18.96 -57.97 -7.54
CA LEU A 47 19.58 -56.83 -6.86
C LEU A 47 20.37 -55.99 -7.86
N TYR A 48 20.11 -54.68 -7.90
CA TYR A 48 20.83 -53.72 -8.74
C TYR A 48 21.70 -52.82 -7.87
N LEU A 49 22.99 -52.75 -8.22
CA LEU A 49 24.00 -51.97 -7.51
C LEU A 49 24.86 -51.19 -8.52
N HIS A 50 25.18 -49.94 -8.21
CA HIS A 50 26.18 -49.20 -8.96
C HIS A 50 27.60 -49.64 -8.54
N ALA A 51 28.58 -49.56 -9.45
CA ALA A 51 29.97 -49.99 -9.20
C ALA A 51 30.58 -49.30 -7.97
N SER A 52 30.26 -48.02 -7.74
CA SER A 52 30.73 -47.28 -6.55
C SER A 52 30.19 -47.79 -5.22
N ALA A 53 29.14 -48.62 -5.22
CA ALA A 53 28.58 -49.24 -4.02
C ALA A 53 29.17 -50.64 -3.73
N LEU A 54 30.09 -51.13 -4.58
CA LEU A 54 30.66 -52.48 -4.45
C LEU A 54 31.49 -52.65 -3.16
N CYS A 55 32.17 -51.58 -2.72
CA CYS A 55 32.99 -51.58 -1.51
C CYS A 55 32.19 -51.77 -0.22
N VAL A 56 30.90 -51.42 -0.23
CA VAL A 56 29.99 -51.57 0.91
C VAL A 56 28.98 -52.72 0.73
N ALA A 57 29.02 -53.41 -0.41
CA ALA A 57 28.17 -54.58 -0.67
C ALA A 57 28.58 -55.79 0.19
N GLU A 58 27.60 -56.65 0.49
CA GLU A 58 27.82 -57.91 1.21
C GLU A 58 28.87 -58.78 0.48
N PRO A 59 29.80 -59.44 1.21
CA PRO A 59 30.93 -60.15 0.59
C PRO A 59 30.53 -61.14 -0.50
N HIS A 60 29.46 -61.91 -0.30
CA HIS A 60 28.98 -62.88 -1.27
C HIS A 60 28.41 -62.23 -2.55
N VAL A 61 27.87 -61.01 -2.47
CA VAL A 61 27.39 -60.25 -3.65
C VAL A 61 28.59 -59.74 -4.43
N ARG A 62 29.61 -59.22 -3.73
CA ARG A 62 30.85 -58.73 -4.32
C ARG A 62 31.60 -59.82 -5.08
N GLU A 63 31.82 -60.97 -4.45
CA GLU A 63 32.52 -62.11 -5.04
C GLU A 63 31.84 -62.58 -6.33
N ARG A 64 30.50 -62.60 -6.36
CA ARG A 64 29.73 -62.98 -7.56
C ARG A 64 29.91 -62.00 -8.70
N ILE A 65 29.97 -60.70 -8.41
CA ILE A 65 30.19 -59.65 -9.41
C ILE A 65 31.62 -59.74 -9.95
N GLU A 66 32.62 -59.87 -9.08
CA GLU A 66 34.03 -60.01 -9.46
C GLU A 66 34.28 -61.27 -10.29
N LYS A 67 33.68 -62.41 -9.92
CA LYS A 67 33.74 -63.65 -10.70
C LYS A 67 33.13 -63.48 -12.09
N ALA A 68 32.00 -62.78 -12.19
CA ALA A 68 31.36 -62.49 -13.47
C ALA A 68 32.19 -61.51 -14.34
N ASP A 69 32.81 -60.51 -13.72
CA ASP A 69 33.68 -59.54 -14.39
C ASP A 69 34.92 -60.22 -14.98
N ALA A 70 35.59 -61.07 -14.20
CA ALA A 70 36.72 -61.88 -14.67
C ALA A 70 36.32 -62.87 -15.77
N ALA A 71 35.19 -63.57 -15.61
CA ALA A 71 34.71 -64.53 -16.62
C ALA A 71 34.28 -63.89 -17.95
N SER A 72 34.09 -62.56 -17.99
CA SER A 72 33.64 -61.83 -19.18
C SER A 72 34.69 -60.93 -19.81
N ASP A 73 35.95 -61.07 -19.37
CA ASP A 73 37.11 -60.29 -19.82
C ASP A 73 36.96 -58.79 -19.50
N HIS A 74 36.58 -58.50 -18.25
CA HIS A 74 36.52 -57.16 -17.66
C HIS A 74 35.84 -56.11 -18.58
N PRO A 75 34.57 -56.33 -18.98
CA PRO A 75 33.87 -55.37 -19.83
C PRO A 75 33.68 -54.04 -19.10
N PRO A 76 33.56 -52.90 -19.79
CA PRO A 76 33.17 -51.66 -19.15
C PRO A 76 31.74 -51.80 -18.58
N TRP A 77 31.55 -51.51 -17.29
CA TRP A 77 30.24 -51.49 -16.63
C TRP A 77 30.19 -50.45 -15.50
N ASN A 78 28.98 -49.99 -15.17
CA ASN A 78 28.74 -49.12 -14.00
C ASN A 78 27.57 -49.59 -13.13
N VAL A 79 26.77 -50.55 -13.59
CA VAL A 79 25.69 -51.17 -12.81
C VAL A 79 25.77 -52.69 -12.91
N ALA A 80 25.71 -53.39 -11.77
CA ALA A 80 25.58 -54.83 -11.71
C ALA A 80 24.14 -55.22 -11.34
N LYS A 81 23.57 -56.16 -12.08
CA LYS A 81 22.31 -56.83 -11.76
C LYS A 81 22.61 -58.27 -11.34
N VAL A 82 22.42 -58.58 -10.07
CA VAL A 82 22.71 -59.89 -9.48
C VAL A 82 21.41 -60.68 -9.29
N GLN A 83 21.34 -61.87 -9.87
CA GLN A 83 20.26 -62.85 -9.72
C GLN A 83 20.81 -64.16 -9.18
N ALA A 84 19.94 -65.08 -8.74
CA ALA A 84 20.36 -66.36 -8.15
C ALA A 84 21.36 -67.16 -8.99
N THR A 85 21.19 -67.22 -10.32
CA THR A 85 22.04 -68.03 -11.21
C THR A 85 22.87 -67.22 -12.22
N ALA A 86 22.71 -65.89 -12.26
CA ALA A 86 23.39 -65.05 -13.24
C ALA A 86 23.71 -63.65 -12.71
N VAL A 87 24.77 -63.05 -13.25
CA VAL A 87 25.12 -61.65 -13.06
C VAL A 87 25.10 -60.96 -14.41
N SER A 88 24.44 -59.80 -14.51
CA SER A 88 24.52 -58.95 -15.69
C SER A 88 25.29 -57.68 -15.36
N LEU A 89 26.39 -57.46 -16.06
CA LEU A 89 27.21 -56.25 -16.01
C LEU A 89 26.66 -55.28 -17.07
N LEU A 90 26.12 -54.16 -16.60
CA LEU A 90 25.40 -53.18 -17.41
C LEU A 90 26.21 -51.89 -17.47
N LEU A 91 26.43 -51.42 -18.70
CA LEU A 91 27.03 -50.12 -18.96
C LEU A 91 25.93 -49.14 -19.32
N TYR A 92 25.63 -48.22 -18.41
CA TYR A 92 24.79 -47.06 -18.68
C TYR A 92 25.63 -45.85 -19.09
N GLU A 93 24.99 -44.87 -19.75
CA GLU A 93 25.51 -43.50 -19.81
C GLU A 93 25.90 -43.01 -18.40
N SER A 94 26.85 -42.09 -18.34
CA SER A 94 27.33 -41.52 -17.08
C SER A 94 26.18 -40.98 -16.24
N PHE A 95 26.15 -41.34 -14.95
CA PHE A 95 25.15 -40.86 -14.02
C PHE A 95 25.26 -39.34 -13.80
N ASP A 96 26.43 -38.76 -14.03
CA ASP A 96 26.66 -37.33 -13.85
C ASP A 96 26.24 -36.51 -15.07
N ASP A 97 26.12 -37.15 -16.25
CA ASP A 97 25.80 -36.48 -17.52
C ASP A 97 24.35 -36.67 -17.97
N ALA A 98 23.71 -37.78 -17.60
CA ALA A 98 22.37 -38.14 -18.06
C ALA A 98 21.36 -38.21 -16.91
N ALA A 99 20.25 -37.47 -17.00
CA ALA A 99 19.17 -37.51 -16.00
C ALA A 99 18.55 -38.92 -15.91
N PHE A 100 18.36 -39.55 -17.08
CA PHE A 100 17.85 -40.90 -17.25
C PHE A 100 18.80 -41.69 -18.16
N PRO A 101 19.88 -42.26 -17.60
CA PRO A 101 20.94 -42.89 -18.38
C PRO A 101 20.41 -44.00 -19.29
N ALA A 102 20.79 -43.97 -20.57
CA ALA A 102 20.52 -45.06 -21.50
C ALA A 102 21.49 -46.23 -21.30
N LEU A 103 21.00 -47.45 -21.49
CA LEU A 103 21.83 -48.66 -21.50
C LEU A 103 22.63 -48.69 -22.81
N LEU A 104 23.95 -48.77 -22.71
CA LEU A 104 24.91 -48.80 -23.82
C LEU A 104 25.32 -50.23 -24.16
N ALA A 105 25.61 -51.05 -23.14
CA ALA A 105 25.99 -52.45 -23.32
C ALA A 105 25.55 -53.29 -22.13
N ALA A 106 25.31 -54.57 -22.37
CA ALA A 106 25.02 -55.54 -21.31
C ALA A 106 25.79 -56.84 -21.57
N THR A 107 26.49 -57.32 -20.54
CA THR A 107 27.16 -58.61 -20.54
C THR A 107 26.54 -59.47 -19.45
N ARG A 108 25.84 -60.53 -19.84
CA ARG A 108 25.24 -61.49 -18.91
C ARG A 108 26.15 -62.70 -18.79
N VAL A 109 26.47 -63.08 -17.55
CA VAL A 109 27.25 -64.26 -17.22
C VAL A 109 26.38 -65.21 -16.41
N ASN A 110 26.22 -66.43 -16.89
CA ASN A 110 25.64 -67.52 -16.10
C ASN A 110 26.71 -68.06 -15.15
N LEU A 111 26.39 -68.12 -13.86
CA LEU A 111 27.35 -68.51 -12.82
C LEU A 111 27.53 -70.02 -12.72
N GLU A 112 26.64 -70.82 -13.30
CA GLU A 112 26.66 -72.29 -13.26
C GLU A 112 27.58 -72.87 -14.33
N ASP A 113 27.50 -72.38 -15.57
CA ASP A 113 28.22 -72.91 -16.74
C ASP A 113 29.26 -71.92 -17.30
N GLY A 114 29.34 -70.70 -16.77
CA GLY A 114 30.27 -69.65 -17.21
C GLY A 114 29.92 -69.04 -18.57
N GLN A 115 28.78 -69.38 -19.19
CA GLN A 115 28.42 -68.83 -20.49
C GLN A 115 28.19 -67.32 -20.43
N THR A 116 28.78 -66.60 -21.38
CA THR A 116 28.65 -65.15 -21.49
C THR A 116 27.86 -64.76 -22.73
N SER A 117 26.92 -63.82 -22.56
CA SER A 117 26.15 -63.23 -23.66
C SER A 117 26.33 -61.72 -23.62
N LYS A 118 26.79 -61.14 -24.73
CA LYS A 118 27.01 -59.70 -24.88
C LYS A 118 25.95 -59.11 -25.80
N THR A 119 25.34 -58.00 -25.38
CA THR A 119 24.37 -57.25 -26.17
C THR A 119 24.79 -55.79 -26.24
N ASP A 120 24.92 -55.27 -27.46
CA ASP A 120 25.23 -53.86 -27.72
C ASP A 120 23.95 -53.07 -28.00
N TYR A 121 23.78 -51.96 -27.29
CA TYR A 121 22.64 -51.05 -27.42
C TYR A 121 23.04 -49.70 -28.03
N ARG A 122 24.35 -49.43 -28.24
CA ARG A 122 24.88 -48.15 -28.73
C ARG A 122 24.31 -47.74 -30.09
N SER A 123 24.03 -48.71 -30.95
CA SER A 123 23.44 -48.47 -32.29
C SER A 123 21.91 -48.44 -32.30
N ARG A 124 21.24 -48.73 -31.18
CA ARG A 124 19.77 -48.75 -31.13
C ARG A 124 19.22 -47.33 -30.98
N ALA A 125 18.30 -46.94 -31.87
CA ALA A 125 17.63 -45.65 -31.82
C ALA A 125 16.76 -45.45 -30.55
N ASN A 126 16.28 -46.54 -29.94
CA ASN A 126 15.42 -46.50 -28.76
C ASN A 126 15.90 -47.48 -27.66
N PRO A 127 17.02 -47.18 -26.98
CA PRO A 127 17.60 -48.06 -25.97
C PRO A 127 16.76 -48.06 -24.67
N PRO A 128 16.90 -49.10 -23.83
CA PRO A 128 16.38 -49.08 -22.46
C PRO A 128 17.01 -47.96 -21.63
N ILE A 129 16.27 -47.40 -20.69
CA ILE A 129 16.76 -46.33 -19.80
C ILE A 129 16.63 -46.68 -18.32
N LEU A 130 17.42 -46.00 -17.48
CA LEU A 130 17.34 -46.08 -16.04
C LEU A 130 16.58 -44.89 -15.46
N HIS A 131 15.53 -45.15 -14.69
CA HIS A 131 14.65 -44.11 -14.12
C HIS A 131 15.12 -43.53 -12.79
N ARG A 132 15.45 -44.41 -11.83
CA ARG A 132 15.73 -44.05 -10.42
C ARG A 132 17.16 -44.39 -10.03
N LYS A 133 18.12 -43.67 -10.61
CA LYS A 133 19.57 -43.95 -10.45
C LYS A 133 20.09 -43.75 -9.02
N GLU A 134 19.46 -42.89 -8.23
CA GLU A 134 19.74 -42.66 -6.80
C GLU A 134 19.55 -43.91 -5.93
N THR A 135 18.71 -44.85 -6.37
CA THR A 135 18.41 -46.07 -5.62
C THR A 135 19.50 -47.14 -5.76
N LEU A 136 20.42 -46.98 -6.73
CA LEU A 136 21.51 -47.93 -6.98
C LEU A 136 22.80 -47.54 -6.24
N LEU A 137 22.84 -46.34 -5.64
CA LEU A 137 23.99 -45.80 -4.91
C LEU A 137 23.93 -46.15 -3.42
N GLN A 138 25.07 -46.05 -2.75
CA GLN A 138 25.16 -46.27 -1.29
C GLN A 138 24.44 -45.17 -0.50
N PRO A 139 23.91 -45.46 0.71
CA PRO A 139 23.05 -44.52 1.43
C PRO A 139 23.60 -43.10 1.61
N ASP A 140 24.91 -42.98 1.85
CA ASP A 140 25.60 -41.72 2.13
C ASP A 140 26.35 -41.15 0.90
N ASP A 141 26.06 -41.63 -0.32
CA ASP A 141 26.66 -41.10 -1.55
C ASP A 141 26.20 -39.65 -1.81
N PRO A 142 27.12 -38.68 -1.98
CA PRO A 142 26.79 -37.26 -2.17
C PRO A 142 25.99 -37.00 -3.45
N ARG A 143 25.97 -37.93 -4.42
CA ARG A 143 25.16 -37.81 -5.64
C ARG A 143 23.71 -38.22 -5.45
N ARG A 144 23.33 -38.88 -4.33
CA ARG A 144 21.95 -39.29 -4.09
C ARG A 144 20.97 -38.12 -3.97
N PRO A 145 21.24 -37.06 -3.17
CA PRO A 145 20.32 -35.93 -3.06
C PRO A 145 19.95 -35.27 -4.41
N PRO A 146 20.90 -34.91 -5.30
CA PRO A 146 20.54 -34.31 -6.59
C PRO A 146 19.81 -35.29 -7.52
N PHE A 147 20.12 -36.60 -7.46
CA PHE A 147 19.40 -37.59 -8.27
C PHE A 147 17.99 -37.88 -7.74
N ALA A 148 17.80 -37.89 -6.42
CA ALA A 148 16.49 -38.03 -5.78
C ALA A 148 15.57 -36.84 -6.10
N ALA A 149 16.12 -35.64 -6.27
CA ALA A 149 15.35 -34.47 -6.71
C ALA A 149 14.76 -34.66 -8.12
N ILE A 150 15.51 -35.29 -9.04
CA ILE A 150 15.01 -35.64 -10.38
C ILE A 150 13.86 -36.64 -10.28
N THR A 151 14.01 -37.69 -9.47
CA THR A 151 12.96 -38.69 -9.23
C THR A 151 11.72 -38.04 -8.62
N ARG A 152 11.87 -37.14 -7.66
CA ARG A 152 10.75 -36.43 -7.02
C ARG A 152 9.96 -35.60 -8.01
N LEU A 153 10.63 -34.82 -8.86
CA LEU A 153 9.96 -34.03 -9.90
C LEU A 153 9.21 -34.93 -10.90
N ALA A 154 9.76 -36.10 -11.23
CA ALA A 154 9.09 -37.09 -12.07
C ALA A 154 7.88 -37.73 -11.37
N GLU A 155 7.93 -37.95 -10.05
CA GLU A 155 6.79 -38.43 -9.25
C GLU A 155 5.67 -37.38 -9.17
N GLU A 156 5.99 -36.12 -8.92
CA GLU A 156 5.02 -35.00 -8.87
C GLU A 156 4.21 -34.87 -10.16
N HIS A 157 4.84 -35.15 -11.30
CA HIS A 157 4.20 -35.14 -12.63
C HIS A 157 3.65 -36.52 -13.05
N ASN A 158 3.53 -37.47 -12.12
CA ASN A 158 2.99 -38.82 -12.35
C ASN A 158 3.67 -39.62 -13.48
N LEU A 159 4.96 -39.36 -13.75
CA LEU A 159 5.68 -39.99 -14.87
C LEU A 159 5.90 -41.50 -14.69
N PHE A 160 5.84 -42.01 -13.46
CA PHE A 160 6.04 -43.44 -13.15
C PHE A 160 4.75 -44.28 -13.20
N SER A 161 3.63 -43.67 -13.62
CA SER A 161 2.41 -44.41 -13.94
C SER A 161 2.65 -45.36 -15.12
N GLU A 162 1.93 -46.49 -15.15
CA GLU A 162 2.07 -47.55 -16.16
C GLU A 162 3.53 -48.03 -16.39
N PRO A 163 4.19 -48.68 -15.40
CA PRO A 163 5.62 -49.01 -15.46
C PRO A 163 6.07 -49.83 -16.70
N HIS A 164 5.15 -50.55 -17.35
CA HIS A 164 5.41 -51.32 -18.56
C HIS A 164 5.60 -50.45 -19.82
N ARG A 165 5.21 -49.17 -19.79
CA ARG A 165 5.25 -48.25 -20.95
C ARG A 165 6.41 -47.25 -20.93
N ILE A 166 7.25 -47.27 -19.89
CA ILE A 166 8.29 -46.25 -19.65
C ILE A 166 9.73 -46.76 -19.87
N GLY A 167 9.89 -48.03 -20.23
CA GLY A 167 11.20 -48.70 -20.24
C GLY A 167 12.20 -48.27 -21.33
N THR A 168 11.78 -47.48 -22.33
CA THR A 168 12.63 -47.11 -23.48
C THR A 168 12.77 -45.59 -23.61
N ARG A 169 13.90 -45.12 -24.15
CA ARG A 169 14.26 -43.69 -24.24
C ARG A 169 13.19 -42.86 -24.93
N LYS A 170 12.71 -43.29 -26.09
CA LYS A 170 11.68 -42.61 -26.89
C LYS A 170 10.36 -42.48 -26.10
N ALA A 171 9.85 -43.60 -25.59
CA ALA A 171 8.59 -43.62 -24.83
C ALA A 171 8.67 -42.80 -23.53
N TRP A 172 9.86 -42.70 -22.94
CA TRP A 172 10.09 -41.86 -21.77
C TRP A 172 10.14 -40.38 -22.12
N LEU A 173 10.90 -39.99 -23.14
CA LEU A 173 11.01 -38.59 -23.56
C LEU A 173 9.67 -38.04 -24.03
N GLU A 174 8.88 -38.81 -24.77
CA GLU A 174 7.51 -38.45 -25.17
C GLU A 174 6.60 -38.23 -23.94
N ARG A 175 6.74 -39.06 -22.90
CA ARG A 175 5.96 -38.92 -21.66
C ARG A 175 6.41 -37.71 -20.84
N VAL A 176 7.72 -37.43 -20.80
CA VAL A 176 8.28 -36.23 -20.16
C VAL A 176 7.76 -34.97 -20.86
N GLU A 177 7.78 -34.95 -22.19
CA GLU A 177 7.29 -33.82 -22.98
C GLU A 177 5.77 -33.62 -22.81
N ALA A 178 4.98 -34.70 -22.86
CA ALA A 178 3.54 -34.66 -22.62
C ALA A 178 3.16 -34.14 -21.22
N ALA A 179 4.05 -34.31 -20.23
CA ALA A 179 3.87 -33.78 -18.88
C ALA A 179 4.35 -32.32 -18.72
N GLY A 180 4.74 -31.65 -19.82
CA GLY A 180 5.24 -30.29 -19.81
C GLY A 180 6.62 -30.16 -19.18
N LEU A 181 7.48 -31.17 -19.35
CA LEU A 181 8.84 -31.23 -18.83
C LEU A 181 9.86 -31.40 -19.98
N VAL A 182 11.13 -31.12 -19.71
CA VAL A 182 12.25 -31.29 -20.64
C VAL A 182 13.47 -31.86 -19.91
N VAL A 183 14.14 -32.84 -20.54
CA VAL A 183 15.42 -33.35 -20.08
C VAL A 183 16.54 -32.50 -20.70
N ARG A 184 17.40 -31.89 -19.87
CA ARG A 184 18.61 -31.19 -20.31
C ARG A 184 19.83 -31.76 -19.58
N GLY A 185 20.57 -32.64 -20.28
CA GLY A 185 21.73 -33.34 -19.70
C GLY A 185 21.34 -34.09 -18.41
N PRO A 186 21.95 -33.78 -17.26
CA PRO A 186 21.66 -34.46 -16.00
C PRO A 186 20.42 -33.95 -15.27
N LYS A 187 19.69 -32.97 -15.82
CA LYS A 187 18.56 -32.32 -15.14
C LYS A 187 17.22 -32.59 -15.86
N LEU A 188 16.18 -32.83 -15.08
CA LEU A 188 14.78 -32.74 -15.51
C LEU A 188 14.25 -31.38 -15.09
N ARG A 189 13.64 -30.64 -16.03
CA ARG A 189 13.10 -29.29 -15.79
C ARG A 189 11.69 -29.18 -16.38
N ARG A 190 10.91 -28.19 -15.95
CA ARG A 190 9.66 -27.84 -16.63
C ARG A 190 9.96 -27.25 -18.01
N LEU A 191 9.13 -27.56 -19.01
CA LEU A 191 9.21 -27.03 -20.37
C LEU A 191 8.78 -25.56 -20.29
N GLU A 192 9.76 -24.66 -20.18
CA GLU A 192 9.47 -23.25 -19.96
C GLU A 192 9.24 -22.50 -21.27
N THR A 193 8.06 -21.90 -21.38
CA THR A 193 7.95 -20.56 -21.95
C THR A 193 8.82 -19.63 -21.08
N SER A 194 10.04 -19.38 -21.56
CA SER A 194 11.07 -18.45 -21.06
C SER A 194 11.55 -18.62 -19.61
N LEU A 195 12.74 -19.23 -19.45
CA LEU A 195 13.62 -19.05 -18.28
C LEU A 195 13.91 -17.57 -18.10
N VAL A 196 13.37 -17.02 -17.04
CA VAL A 196 13.75 -15.75 -16.47
C VAL A 196 14.64 -16.09 -15.26
N ASP A 197 15.90 -15.66 -15.29
CA ASP A 197 16.88 -15.93 -14.23
C ASP A 197 16.47 -15.14 -12.97
N VAL A 198 15.98 -15.83 -11.93
CA VAL A 198 15.36 -15.16 -10.79
C VAL A 198 16.41 -14.52 -9.89
N VAL A 199 16.54 -13.19 -9.96
CA VAL A 199 17.56 -12.44 -9.23
C VAL A 199 17.09 -12.15 -7.79
N ARG A 200 17.11 -13.16 -6.91
CA ARG A 200 16.59 -13.10 -5.52
C ARG A 200 17.09 -11.90 -4.72
N HIS A 201 18.37 -11.53 -4.86
CA HIS A 201 19.01 -10.43 -4.11
C HIS A 201 18.41 -9.04 -4.39
N ARG A 202 17.71 -8.85 -5.52
CA ARG A 202 17.09 -7.55 -5.88
C ARG A 202 15.81 -7.22 -5.11
N THR A 203 15.34 -8.13 -4.24
CA THR A 203 14.14 -7.95 -3.41
C THR A 203 14.43 -7.26 -2.07
N ALA A 204 15.70 -7.17 -1.65
CA ALA A 204 16.10 -6.47 -0.44
C ALA A 204 15.92 -4.95 -0.61
N ILE A 205 15.03 -4.35 0.19
CA ILE A 205 14.74 -2.90 0.19
C ILE A 205 15.36 -2.27 1.42
N ALA A 206 16.18 -1.23 1.23
CA ALA A 206 16.72 -0.43 2.34
C ALA A 206 15.59 0.35 3.04
N ARG A 207 15.51 0.28 4.36
CA ARG A 207 14.47 0.98 5.16
C ARG A 207 15.11 1.84 6.24
N ARG A 208 14.42 2.93 6.61
CA ARG A 208 14.88 3.92 7.62
C ARG A 208 14.44 3.57 9.06
N ASP A 209 13.42 2.72 9.20
CA ASP A 209 12.83 2.29 10.47
C ASP A 209 12.81 0.75 10.55
N LEU A 210 12.66 0.21 11.78
CA LEU A 210 12.47 -1.23 11.99
C LEU A 210 11.38 -1.81 11.08
N SER A 211 11.58 -3.04 10.62
CA SER A 211 10.54 -3.79 9.94
C SER A 211 9.37 -4.11 10.88
N GLN A 212 8.17 -4.20 10.31
CA GLN A 212 6.95 -4.55 11.04
C GLN A 212 7.09 -5.79 11.96
N PRO A 213 7.73 -6.91 11.55
CA PRO A 213 7.92 -8.03 12.45
C PRO A 213 8.79 -7.68 13.66
N VAL A 214 9.89 -6.95 13.47
CA VAL A 214 10.77 -6.56 14.59
C VAL A 214 10.08 -5.56 15.53
N GLN A 215 9.30 -4.62 14.99
CA GLN A 215 8.47 -3.73 15.81
C GLN A 215 7.47 -4.50 16.68
N LEU A 216 6.83 -5.54 16.13
CA LEU A 216 5.89 -6.37 16.89
C LEU A 216 6.59 -7.15 18.00
N LEU A 217 7.79 -7.67 17.73
CA LEU A 217 8.59 -8.37 18.76
C LEU A 217 8.91 -7.45 19.94
N VAL A 218 9.30 -6.21 19.67
CA VAL A 218 9.60 -5.21 20.71
C VAL A 218 8.34 -4.76 21.44
N ASN A 219 7.28 -4.38 20.71
CA ASN A 219 6.04 -3.87 21.29
C ASN A 219 5.32 -4.90 22.17
N HIS A 220 5.41 -6.19 21.84
CA HIS A 220 4.87 -7.26 22.65
C HIS A 220 5.83 -7.80 23.70
N ARG A 221 7.01 -7.16 23.87
CA ARG A 221 8.08 -7.57 24.78
C ARG A 221 8.43 -9.06 24.63
N ILE A 222 8.40 -9.53 23.38
CA ILE A 222 8.95 -10.82 22.98
C ILE A 222 10.47 -10.68 22.84
N LEU A 223 10.92 -9.50 22.40
CA LEU A 223 12.31 -9.09 22.35
C LEU A 223 12.52 -7.91 23.31
N THR A 224 13.48 -8.05 24.22
CA THR A 224 13.91 -7.00 25.17
C THR A 224 15.42 -6.74 25.04
N GLU A 225 15.92 -5.67 25.66
CA GLU A 225 17.35 -5.26 25.54
C GLU A 225 18.33 -6.31 26.10
N ILE A 226 17.88 -7.18 27.01
CA ILE A 226 18.69 -8.27 27.57
C ILE A 226 18.75 -9.50 26.67
N ASP A 227 17.88 -9.58 25.65
CA ASP A 227 17.80 -10.71 24.75
C ASP A 227 18.76 -10.57 23.56
N THR A 228 19.26 -11.70 23.08
CA THR A 228 20.00 -11.78 21.82
C THR A 228 19.04 -12.00 20.64
N VAL A 229 19.27 -11.29 19.53
CA VAL A 229 18.46 -11.44 18.31
C VAL A 229 19.30 -11.78 17.09
N LEU A 230 18.84 -12.75 16.32
CA LEU A 230 19.38 -13.10 15.00
C LEU A 230 18.37 -12.76 13.92
N ASP A 231 18.76 -11.91 12.98
CA ASP A 231 18.00 -11.67 11.75
C ASP A 231 18.49 -12.60 10.64
N TYR A 232 17.71 -13.64 10.36
CA TYR A 232 18.03 -14.71 9.42
C TYR A 232 17.52 -14.34 8.03
N GLY A 233 18.43 -13.95 7.14
CA GLY A 233 18.14 -13.28 5.87
C GLY A 233 18.02 -11.76 6.02
N CYS A 234 18.96 -11.14 6.73
CA CYS A 234 18.90 -9.72 7.09
C CYS A 234 19.02 -8.74 5.89
N GLY A 235 19.30 -9.24 4.68
CA GLY A 235 19.58 -8.41 3.52
C GLY A 235 20.69 -7.40 3.81
N GLN A 236 20.42 -6.11 3.64
CA GLN A 236 21.39 -5.03 3.89
C GLN A 236 21.64 -4.75 5.39
N GLY A 237 20.96 -5.47 6.30
CA GLY A 237 21.21 -5.41 7.74
C GLY A 237 20.62 -4.20 8.46
N ASP A 238 19.56 -3.58 7.92
CA ASP A 238 18.96 -2.37 8.51
C ASP A 238 18.30 -2.64 9.87
N ASP A 239 17.55 -3.74 10.01
CA ASP A 239 16.93 -4.14 11.28
C ASP A 239 17.99 -4.44 12.35
N VAL A 240 19.08 -5.10 11.97
CA VAL A 240 20.21 -5.41 12.85
C VAL A 240 20.90 -4.13 13.31
N ALA A 241 21.17 -3.19 12.40
CA ALA A 241 21.79 -1.93 12.73
C ALA A 241 20.91 -1.07 13.64
N ALA A 242 19.60 -1.03 13.38
CA ALA A 242 18.64 -0.28 14.18
C ALA A 242 18.48 -0.88 15.59
N LEU A 243 18.38 -2.20 15.71
CA LEU A 243 18.36 -2.89 17.01
C LEU A 243 19.65 -2.62 17.81
N ALA A 244 20.82 -2.74 17.17
CA ALA A 244 22.10 -2.47 17.82
C ALA A 244 22.23 -1.02 18.30
N ALA A 245 21.76 -0.04 17.51
CA ALA A 245 21.77 1.37 17.88
C ALA A 245 20.86 1.70 19.08
N ASN A 246 19.86 0.85 19.35
CA ASN A 246 18.93 0.99 20.48
C ASN A 246 19.28 0.03 21.63
N GLY A 247 20.52 -0.46 21.70
CA GLY A 247 21.04 -1.23 22.85
C GLY A 247 20.77 -2.73 22.82
N PHE A 248 20.14 -3.27 21.76
CA PHE A 248 19.89 -4.70 21.64
C PHE A 248 21.11 -5.47 21.12
N GLN A 249 21.27 -6.72 21.55
CA GLN A 249 22.33 -7.61 21.04
C GLN A 249 21.93 -8.28 19.73
N ALA A 250 22.01 -7.54 18.62
CA ALA A 250 21.57 -7.98 17.30
C ALA A 250 22.69 -8.43 16.38
N HIS A 251 22.49 -9.54 15.67
CA HIS A 251 23.39 -10.05 14.63
C HIS A 251 22.56 -10.50 13.42
N GLY A 252 23.14 -10.48 12.23
CA GLY A 252 22.44 -10.86 11.00
C GLY A 252 23.27 -11.79 10.14
N TRP A 253 22.57 -12.58 9.34
CA TRP A 253 23.16 -13.38 8.27
C TRP A 253 22.31 -13.25 7.01
N ASP A 254 22.95 -13.14 5.85
CA ASP A 254 22.28 -13.15 4.55
C ASP A 254 23.20 -13.82 3.52
N PRO A 255 22.70 -14.73 2.67
CA PRO A 255 23.55 -15.46 1.73
C PRO A 255 24.28 -14.58 0.71
N HIS A 256 23.80 -13.35 0.45
CA HIS A 256 24.40 -12.44 -0.52
C HIS A 256 25.04 -11.21 0.12
N TYR A 257 24.32 -10.54 1.02
CA TYR A 257 24.73 -9.26 1.59
C TYR A 257 25.57 -9.38 2.85
N ALA A 258 25.47 -10.49 3.57
CA ALA A 258 26.25 -10.78 4.77
C ALA A 258 26.61 -12.28 4.85
N PRO A 259 27.32 -12.83 3.84
CA PRO A 259 27.59 -14.27 3.76
C PRO A 259 28.44 -14.75 4.94
N ASP A 260 29.33 -13.88 5.43
CA ASP A 260 30.19 -14.10 6.61
C ASP A 260 29.48 -13.76 7.94
N GLY A 261 28.17 -13.47 7.90
CA GLY A 261 27.37 -13.16 9.09
C GLY A 261 27.33 -14.31 10.09
N LEU A 262 27.35 -13.97 11.38
CA LEU A 262 27.39 -14.94 12.48
C LEU A 262 26.06 -15.69 12.62
N ARG A 263 26.01 -16.92 12.13
CA ARG A 263 24.89 -17.87 12.36
C ARG A 263 25.06 -18.59 13.70
N ARG A 264 24.73 -17.90 14.80
CA ARG A 264 24.76 -18.46 16.16
C ARG A 264 23.37 -18.50 16.78
N PRO A 265 23.09 -19.43 17.73
CA PRO A 265 21.82 -19.44 18.44
C PRO A 265 21.57 -18.11 19.17
N ALA A 266 20.33 -17.63 19.11
CA ALA A 266 19.87 -16.38 19.70
C ALA A 266 18.53 -16.62 20.44
N ASP A 267 18.20 -15.74 21.38
CA ASP A 267 16.97 -15.85 22.16
C ASP A 267 15.74 -15.68 21.27
N VAL A 268 15.80 -14.71 20.35
CA VAL A 268 14.78 -14.49 19.32
C VAL A 268 15.40 -14.54 17.93
N VAL A 269 14.80 -15.28 17.01
CA VAL A 269 15.18 -15.26 15.58
C VAL A 269 14.09 -14.59 14.78
N ASN A 270 14.46 -13.65 13.90
CA ASN A 270 13.58 -13.06 12.91
C ASN A 270 13.84 -13.70 11.54
N LEU A 271 12.81 -14.26 10.92
CA LEU A 271 12.80 -14.74 9.54
C LEU A 271 11.86 -13.83 8.73
N GLY A 272 12.31 -12.60 8.53
CA GLY A 272 11.53 -11.51 7.94
C GLY A 272 11.53 -11.54 6.42
N PHE A 273 10.38 -11.83 5.80
CA PHE A 273 10.15 -11.78 4.35
C PHE A 273 10.98 -12.73 3.47
N VAL A 274 11.85 -13.56 4.06
CA VAL A 274 12.72 -14.53 3.36
C VAL A 274 11.93 -15.62 2.64
N LEU A 275 10.92 -16.20 3.30
CA LEU A 275 10.17 -17.30 2.70
C LEU A 275 9.43 -16.90 1.42
N ASN A 276 9.17 -15.61 1.20
CA ASN A 276 8.46 -15.21 0.00
C ASN A 276 9.31 -15.24 -1.27
N VAL A 277 10.64 -15.17 -1.14
CA VAL A 277 11.55 -15.03 -2.28
C VAL A 277 12.16 -16.36 -2.71
N ILE A 278 11.76 -17.44 -2.05
CA ILE A 278 12.20 -18.81 -2.33
C ILE A 278 11.10 -19.52 -3.11
N GLU A 279 11.40 -19.83 -4.37
CA GLU A 279 10.48 -20.48 -5.31
C GLU A 279 10.17 -21.94 -4.96
N ASP A 280 11.15 -22.65 -4.40
CA ASP A 280 11.01 -24.05 -4.07
C ASP A 280 10.38 -24.23 -2.67
N ARG A 281 9.31 -25.02 -2.59
CA ARG A 281 8.60 -25.27 -1.31
C ARG A 281 9.45 -26.04 -0.31
N HIS A 282 10.31 -26.93 -0.79
CA HIS A 282 11.20 -27.71 0.07
C HIS A 282 12.33 -26.84 0.63
N GLU A 283 12.94 -25.99 -0.20
CA GLU A 283 13.93 -25.00 0.24
C GLU A 283 13.33 -24.03 1.27
N ARG A 284 12.05 -23.63 1.13
CA ARG A 284 11.34 -22.86 2.16
C ARG A 284 11.25 -23.62 3.48
N ALA A 285 10.90 -24.90 3.44
CA ALA A 285 10.78 -25.73 4.63
C ALA A 285 12.15 -25.94 5.32
N GLU A 286 13.20 -26.18 4.54
CA GLU A 286 14.58 -26.28 5.04
C GLU A 286 15.06 -24.96 5.66
N THR A 287 14.78 -23.83 5.01
CA THR A 287 15.13 -22.49 5.51
C THR A 287 14.41 -22.18 6.82
N LEU A 288 13.11 -22.47 6.89
CA LEU A 288 12.31 -22.30 8.11
C LEU A 288 12.84 -23.19 9.25
N THR A 289 13.14 -24.45 8.94
CA THR A 289 13.73 -25.39 9.90
C THR A 289 15.08 -24.91 10.40
N ALA A 290 15.94 -24.42 9.50
CA ALA A 290 17.25 -23.89 9.84
C ALA A 290 17.14 -22.66 10.76
N ALA A 291 16.30 -21.69 10.41
CA ALA A 291 16.05 -20.50 11.24
C ALA A 291 15.51 -20.89 12.63
N TYR A 292 14.59 -21.86 12.70
CA TYR A 292 14.04 -22.34 13.97
C TYR A 292 15.08 -23.02 14.86
N ARG A 293 16.10 -23.67 14.30
CA ARG A 293 17.19 -24.29 15.08
C ARG A 293 18.07 -23.28 15.80
N PHE A 294 18.13 -22.04 15.32
CA PHE A 294 18.87 -20.96 15.98
C PHE A 294 18.06 -20.25 17.07
N ALA A 295 16.73 -20.40 17.09
CA ALA A 295 15.90 -19.78 18.12
C ALA A 295 15.96 -20.56 19.43
N ARG A 296 16.23 -19.88 20.55
CA ARG A 296 16.13 -20.47 21.90
C ARG A 296 14.74 -20.28 22.50
N ARG A 297 14.15 -19.08 22.37
CA ARG A 297 12.87 -18.73 22.98
C ARG A 297 11.76 -18.55 21.95
N ALA A 298 12.00 -17.80 20.88
CA ALA A 298 10.98 -17.52 19.87
C ALA A 298 11.54 -17.36 18.44
N LEU A 299 10.75 -17.75 17.44
CA LEU A 299 10.99 -17.49 16.02
C LEU A 299 9.85 -16.64 15.47
N CYS A 300 10.16 -15.46 14.91
CA CYS A 300 9.22 -14.66 14.14
C CYS A 300 9.31 -15.02 12.66
N VAL A 301 8.17 -15.30 12.03
CA VAL A 301 8.07 -15.58 10.60
C VAL A 301 7.14 -14.54 9.97
N ALA A 302 7.66 -13.77 9.02
CA ALA A 302 6.90 -12.76 8.32
C ALA A 302 6.91 -12.99 6.80
N VAL A 303 5.74 -12.90 6.18
CA VAL A 303 5.54 -13.10 4.74
C VAL A 303 4.61 -12.03 4.16
N MET A 304 4.48 -11.98 2.84
CA MET A 304 3.50 -11.11 2.20
C MET A 304 2.14 -11.83 2.13
N PRO A 305 1.07 -11.32 2.78
CA PRO A 305 -0.24 -11.94 2.72
C PRO A 305 -0.96 -11.63 1.40
N ILE A 306 -1.88 -12.51 1.00
CA ILE A 306 -2.79 -12.30 -0.14
C ILE A 306 -3.70 -11.07 0.15
N GLY A 307 -3.91 -10.21 -0.86
CA GLY A 307 -4.89 -9.11 -0.82
C GLY A 307 -4.35 -7.71 -0.50
N LYS A 308 -3.06 -7.55 -0.18
CA LYS A 308 -2.42 -6.22 -0.01
C LYS A 308 -1.84 -5.60 -1.28
N TYR A 309 -1.76 -6.36 -2.39
CA TYR A 309 -1.12 -5.94 -3.64
C TYR A 309 -1.97 -6.32 -4.86
N SER A 310 -1.98 -5.46 -5.89
CA SER A 310 -2.74 -5.69 -7.13
C SER A 310 -1.99 -6.65 -8.06
N PHE A 311 -2.59 -7.77 -8.41
CA PHE A 311 -1.98 -8.84 -9.23
C PHE A 311 -1.89 -8.53 -10.74
N GLY A 312 -2.38 -7.37 -11.20
CA GLY A 312 -2.61 -7.09 -12.62
C GLY A 312 -1.37 -7.04 -13.53
N ALA A 313 -0.15 -7.06 -12.97
CA ALA A 313 1.10 -6.99 -13.74
C ALA A 313 2.09 -8.14 -13.43
N LEU A 314 1.67 -9.16 -12.67
CA LEU A 314 2.53 -10.23 -12.19
C LEU A 314 2.34 -11.51 -13.02
N ARG A 315 3.44 -12.12 -13.48
CA ARG A 315 3.39 -13.37 -14.25
C ARG A 315 3.37 -14.57 -13.30
N PRO A 316 2.39 -15.48 -13.36
CA PRO A 316 2.40 -16.68 -12.53
C PRO A 316 3.67 -17.52 -12.76
N HIS A 317 4.29 -18.00 -11.68
CA HIS A 317 5.45 -18.90 -11.75
C HIS A 317 5.49 -19.79 -10.51
N GLY A 318 5.48 -21.11 -10.69
CA GLY A 318 5.37 -22.05 -9.56
C GLY A 318 4.09 -21.81 -8.75
N ASP A 319 4.20 -21.69 -7.43
CA ASP A 319 3.10 -21.33 -6.52
C ASP A 319 3.05 -19.82 -6.18
N GLY A 320 3.88 -19.01 -6.85
CA GLY A 320 3.97 -17.57 -6.66
C GLY A 320 3.93 -16.82 -7.99
N TYR A 321 4.58 -15.65 -8.01
CA TYR A 321 4.59 -14.78 -9.18
C TYR A 321 6.00 -14.22 -9.44
N LEU A 322 6.31 -14.00 -10.72
CA LEU A 322 7.46 -13.20 -11.15
C LEU A 322 7.04 -11.74 -11.31
N THR A 323 7.83 -10.84 -10.71
CA THR A 323 7.71 -9.41 -10.95
C THR A 323 8.29 -9.02 -12.31
N ALA A 324 7.98 -7.82 -12.81
CA ALA A 324 8.60 -7.26 -14.02
C ALA A 324 10.14 -7.12 -13.94
N ARG A 325 10.72 -7.25 -12.74
CA ARG A 325 12.17 -7.26 -12.48
C ARG A 325 12.74 -8.66 -12.35
N GLU A 326 11.99 -9.68 -12.77
CA GLU A 326 12.46 -11.06 -12.76
C GLU A 326 12.72 -11.60 -11.34
N THR A 327 11.98 -11.12 -10.34
CA THR A 327 12.09 -11.63 -8.95
C THR A 327 10.86 -12.46 -8.57
N PHE A 328 11.07 -13.64 -7.98
CA PHE A 328 10.00 -14.50 -7.47
C PHE A 328 9.42 -13.94 -6.19
N GLN A 329 8.10 -14.01 -6.07
CA GLN A 329 7.35 -13.56 -4.91
C GLN A 329 6.17 -14.51 -4.64
N LYS A 330 6.23 -15.27 -3.54
CA LYS A 330 5.09 -16.02 -3.00
C LYS A 330 4.25 -15.11 -2.10
N TYR A 331 2.93 -15.14 -2.30
CA TYR A 331 1.96 -14.57 -1.37
C TYR A 331 1.25 -15.69 -0.65
N PHE A 332 1.15 -15.61 0.68
CA PHE A 332 0.55 -16.66 1.49
C PHE A 332 -0.84 -16.28 1.97
N ALA A 333 -1.78 -17.23 1.95
CA ALA A 333 -2.99 -17.09 2.75
C ALA A 333 -2.62 -17.23 4.25
N GLN A 334 -3.40 -16.59 5.13
CA GLN A 334 -3.12 -16.62 6.57
C GLN A 334 -3.14 -18.06 7.13
N GLN A 335 -4.12 -18.85 6.70
CA GLN A 335 -4.26 -20.25 7.14
C GLN A 335 -3.18 -21.14 6.52
N GLU A 336 -2.90 -20.98 5.22
CA GLU A 336 -1.83 -21.69 4.52
C GLU A 336 -0.47 -21.51 5.22
N LEU A 337 -0.13 -20.28 5.62
CA LEU A 337 1.11 -20.01 6.32
C LEU A 337 1.13 -20.64 7.72
N ARG A 338 0.01 -20.56 8.45
CA ARG A 338 -0.13 -21.18 9.78
C ARG A 338 0.15 -22.67 9.71
N ASP A 339 -0.50 -23.36 8.76
CA ASP A 339 -0.38 -24.80 8.60
C ASP A 339 1.03 -25.18 8.13
N PHE A 340 1.60 -24.44 7.17
CA PHE A 340 2.97 -24.64 6.71
C PHE A 340 4.00 -24.51 7.83
N ILE A 341 3.87 -23.48 8.69
CA ILE A 341 4.77 -23.31 9.83
C ILE A 341 4.59 -24.45 10.84
N ALA A 342 3.35 -24.79 11.18
CA ALA A 342 3.04 -25.84 12.15
C ALA A 342 3.55 -27.22 11.69
N GLU A 343 3.35 -27.57 10.42
CA GLU A 343 3.82 -28.83 9.82
C GLU A 343 5.35 -28.90 9.75
N THR A 344 6.01 -27.79 9.40
CA THR A 344 7.47 -27.77 9.23
C THR A 344 8.21 -27.82 10.56
N VAL A 345 7.72 -27.05 11.54
CA VAL A 345 8.39 -26.84 12.82
C VAL A 345 7.91 -27.80 13.92
N GLY A 346 6.70 -28.36 13.77
CA GLY A 346 6.06 -29.23 14.76
C GLY A 346 5.44 -28.48 15.94
N GLU A 347 5.35 -27.15 15.88
CA GLU A 347 4.81 -26.29 16.95
C GLU A 347 3.72 -25.37 16.39
N ALA A 348 2.67 -25.12 17.18
CA ALA A 348 1.59 -24.25 16.75
C ALA A 348 2.03 -22.77 16.77
N PRO A 349 1.97 -22.04 15.63
CA PRO A 349 2.35 -20.63 15.61
C PRO A 349 1.21 -19.73 16.12
N VAL A 350 1.58 -18.66 16.81
CA VAL A 350 0.67 -17.61 17.29
C VAL A 350 0.64 -16.46 16.29
N ALA A 351 -0.55 -16.06 15.85
CA ALA A 351 -0.71 -14.94 14.92
C ALA A 351 -0.62 -13.57 15.63
N PHE A 352 0.24 -12.69 15.12
CA PHE A 352 0.40 -11.31 15.61
C PHE A 352 -0.12 -10.26 14.62
N ALA A 353 -0.05 -10.54 13.31
CA ALA A 353 -0.66 -9.72 12.27
C ALA A 353 -0.91 -10.57 11.00
N PRO A 354 -1.65 -10.06 9.99
CA PRO A 354 -1.75 -10.73 8.70
C PRO A 354 -0.36 -10.94 8.08
N GLY A 355 0.00 -12.19 7.82
CA GLY A 355 1.30 -12.62 7.32
C GLY A 355 2.42 -12.64 8.37
N ILE A 356 2.15 -12.44 9.67
CA ILE A 356 3.17 -12.43 10.72
C ILE A 356 2.76 -13.38 11.86
N PHE A 357 3.61 -14.38 12.09
CA PHE A 357 3.45 -15.38 13.14
C PHE A 357 4.69 -15.46 14.02
N VAL A 358 4.50 -15.85 15.27
CA VAL A 358 5.60 -16.18 16.18
C VAL A 358 5.41 -17.61 16.68
N VAL A 359 6.48 -18.40 16.59
CA VAL A 359 6.57 -19.75 17.16
C VAL A 359 7.37 -19.66 18.46
N PHE A 360 6.76 -20.03 19.57
CA PHE A 360 7.40 -20.00 20.89
C PHE A 360 7.93 -21.39 21.26
N ARG A 361 9.23 -21.47 21.52
CA ARG A 361 9.88 -22.60 22.21
C ARG A 361 9.71 -22.48 23.72
N ASP A 362 9.85 -21.26 24.22
CA ASP A 362 9.60 -20.90 25.61
C ASP A 362 8.10 -20.75 25.84
N LYS A 363 7.48 -21.77 26.46
CA LYS A 363 6.03 -21.80 26.70
C LYS A 363 5.59 -20.85 27.80
N ASP A 364 6.48 -20.48 28.72
CA ASP A 364 6.18 -19.48 29.74
C ASP A 364 6.11 -18.09 29.11
N LEU A 365 7.06 -17.76 28.22
CA LEU A 365 7.00 -16.54 27.41
C LEU A 365 5.74 -16.50 26.53
N GLU A 366 5.35 -17.63 25.93
CA GLU A 366 4.10 -17.74 25.16
C GLU A 366 2.89 -17.30 25.99
N GLN A 367 2.73 -17.85 27.20
CA GLN A 367 1.62 -17.50 28.10
C GLN A 367 1.67 -16.05 28.55
N GLU A 368 2.85 -15.53 28.90
CA GLU A 368 3.01 -14.13 29.32
C GLU A 368 2.60 -13.16 28.20
N VAL A 369 3.02 -13.43 26.96
CA VAL A 369 2.67 -12.61 25.79
C VAL A 369 1.18 -12.70 25.48
N LEU A 370 0.57 -13.90 25.53
CA LEU A 370 -0.87 -14.08 25.32
C LEU A 370 -1.71 -13.36 26.39
N PHE A 371 -1.28 -13.39 27.65
CA PHE A 371 -1.91 -12.67 28.75
C PHE A 371 -1.81 -11.15 28.56
N ARG A 372 -0.61 -10.63 28.25
CA ARG A 372 -0.41 -9.19 27.96
C ARG A 372 -1.25 -8.69 26.79
N ARG A 373 -1.57 -9.53 25.81
CA ARG A 373 -2.47 -9.18 24.68
C ARG A 373 -3.93 -8.94 25.11
N GLN A 374 -4.37 -9.50 26.23
CA GLN A 374 -5.75 -9.34 26.74
C GLN A 374 -5.92 -8.08 27.59
N ILE A 375 -4.82 -7.55 28.14
CA ILE A 375 -4.81 -6.36 28.98
C ILE A 375 -4.56 -5.13 28.09
N ARG A 376 -5.43 -4.11 28.17
CA ARG A 376 -5.35 -2.84 27.41
C ARG A 376 -4.21 -1.94 27.91
N ASP A 377 -2.97 -2.41 27.91
CA ASP A 377 -1.82 -1.53 28.16
C ASP A 377 -1.14 -1.16 26.82
N ILE A 378 -1.59 -0.04 26.25
CA ILE A 378 -0.96 0.59 25.08
C ILE A 378 0.17 1.48 25.60
N THR A 379 1.29 0.87 26.01
CA THR A 379 2.55 1.62 26.14
C THR A 379 3.27 1.56 24.80
N ARG A 380 3.09 2.60 23.97
CA ARG A 380 3.94 2.81 22.79
C ARG A 380 5.35 3.11 23.30
N HIS A 381 6.35 2.31 22.92
CA HIS A 381 7.75 2.65 23.14
C HIS A 381 8.11 3.89 22.31
N SER A 382 7.88 5.07 22.87
CA SER A 382 8.35 6.35 22.37
C SER A 382 9.83 6.52 22.72
N GLY A 383 10.73 6.16 21.81
CA GLY A 383 12.17 6.31 22.03
C GLY A 383 13.10 5.68 20.99
N TRP A 384 12.59 5.23 19.84
CA TRP A 384 13.43 4.63 18.80
C TRP A 384 14.32 5.68 18.12
N HIS A 385 15.63 5.52 18.25
CA HIS A 385 16.64 6.34 17.57
C HIS A 385 17.09 5.65 16.27
N ALA A 386 17.04 6.36 15.15
CA ALA A 386 17.58 5.86 13.88
C ALA A 386 19.12 5.87 13.91
N PRO A 387 19.81 4.85 13.37
CA PRO A 387 21.27 4.80 13.37
C PRO A 387 21.88 5.88 12.48
N ASP A 388 22.90 6.57 13.00
CA ASP A 388 23.71 7.54 12.26
C ASP A 388 24.72 6.79 11.38
N ARG A 389 24.61 6.92 10.04
CA ARG A 389 25.54 6.29 9.08
C ARG A 389 26.36 7.35 8.34
N PRO A 390 27.71 7.22 8.26
CA PRO A 390 28.54 8.05 7.39
C PRO A 390 28.22 7.73 5.92
N ARG A 391 27.86 8.77 5.16
CA ARG A 391 27.43 8.68 3.76
C ARG A 391 28.59 8.25 2.85
N ARG A 392 28.46 7.07 2.21
CA ARG A 392 29.22 6.75 0.99
C ARG A 392 28.50 7.41 -0.20
N ALA A 393 29.21 8.29 -0.90
CA ALA A 393 28.70 9.02 -2.05
C ALA A 393 28.37 8.06 -3.21
N VAL A 394 27.11 7.63 -3.29
CA VAL A 394 26.49 7.22 -4.55
C VAL A 394 25.82 8.47 -5.09
N ASN A 395 26.16 8.88 -6.32
CA ASN A 395 25.55 10.03 -6.99
C ASN A 395 24.05 10.04 -6.73
N ALA A 396 23.60 11.02 -5.93
CA ALA A 396 22.23 11.09 -5.46
C ALA A 396 21.32 11.26 -6.69
N ARG A 397 20.54 10.22 -7.00
CA ARG A 397 19.32 10.47 -7.76
C ARG A 397 18.47 11.39 -6.87
N PRO A 398 17.87 12.46 -7.44
CA PRO A 398 17.03 13.36 -6.66
C PRO A 398 15.96 12.54 -5.93
N ASP A 399 15.65 12.94 -4.71
CA ASP A 399 14.59 12.33 -3.91
C ASP A 399 13.32 12.22 -4.77
N LEU A 400 12.49 11.20 -4.54
CA LEU A 400 11.26 11.05 -5.33
C LEU A 400 10.45 12.36 -5.31
N ALA A 401 10.41 13.04 -4.16
CA ALA A 401 9.79 14.34 -3.99
C ALA A 401 10.40 15.45 -4.87
N GLU A 402 11.73 15.46 -5.02
CA GLU A 402 12.42 16.41 -5.90
C GLU A 402 12.13 16.09 -7.38
N ARG A 403 12.13 14.79 -7.74
CA ARG A 403 11.88 14.31 -9.10
C ARG A 403 10.47 14.61 -9.59
N ILE A 404 9.47 14.57 -8.70
CA ILE A 404 8.07 14.90 -9.02
C ILE A 404 7.61 16.21 -8.38
N SER A 405 8.54 17.13 -8.09
CA SER A 405 8.24 18.39 -7.38
C SER A 405 7.20 19.25 -8.10
N ALA A 406 7.24 19.33 -9.43
CA ALA A 406 6.27 20.06 -10.22
C ALA A 406 4.85 19.44 -10.09
N GLU A 407 4.76 18.12 -10.15
CA GLU A 407 3.49 17.39 -9.97
C GLU A 407 2.95 17.56 -8.54
N LEU A 408 3.82 17.55 -7.53
CA LEU A 408 3.45 17.80 -6.14
C LEU A 408 2.96 19.23 -5.93
N GLN A 409 3.57 20.23 -6.57
CA GLN A 409 3.10 21.62 -6.52
C GLN A 409 1.72 21.78 -7.17
N MET A 410 1.50 21.16 -8.33
CA MET A 410 0.17 21.15 -8.97
C MET A 410 -0.88 20.47 -8.10
N LEU A 411 -0.52 19.34 -7.48
CA LEU A 411 -1.41 18.61 -6.58
C LEU A 411 -1.72 19.42 -5.31
N TRP A 412 -0.72 20.08 -4.73
CA TRP A 412 -0.88 20.95 -3.58
C TRP A 412 -1.81 22.13 -3.88
N ALA A 413 -1.60 22.81 -5.02
CA ALA A 413 -2.47 23.89 -5.46
C ALA A 413 -3.92 23.43 -5.60
N ALA A 414 -4.16 22.24 -6.17
CA ALA A 414 -5.50 21.68 -6.30
C ALA A 414 -6.11 21.27 -4.94
N ILE A 415 -5.31 20.76 -4.00
CA ILE A 415 -5.75 20.47 -2.62
C ILE A 415 -6.14 21.76 -1.89
N ILE A 416 -5.35 22.82 -2.03
CA ILE A 416 -5.63 24.14 -1.44
C ILE A 416 -6.87 24.76 -2.07
N ASP A 417 -7.04 24.70 -3.39
CA ASP A 417 -8.24 25.19 -4.09
C ASP A 417 -9.52 24.51 -3.57
N ARG A 418 -9.45 23.20 -3.27
CA ARG A 418 -10.57 22.47 -2.67
C ARG A 418 -10.67 22.59 -1.16
N GLY A 419 -9.64 23.08 -0.48
CA GLY A 419 -9.58 23.11 0.99
C GLY A 419 -9.64 21.72 1.65
N ARG A 420 -9.43 20.64 0.90
CA ARG A 420 -9.50 19.25 1.39
C ARG A 420 -8.68 18.31 0.49
N ILE A 421 -8.43 17.11 0.98
CA ILE A 421 -7.82 16.05 0.18
C ILE A 421 -8.74 15.71 -1.00
N LEU A 422 -8.14 15.59 -2.19
CA LEU A 422 -8.83 15.25 -3.42
C LEU A 422 -9.14 13.75 -3.48
N ASP A 423 -10.32 13.43 -4.00
CA ASP A 423 -10.59 12.09 -4.50
C ASP A 423 -9.79 11.84 -5.79
N ILE A 424 -9.51 10.58 -6.10
CA ILE A 424 -8.72 10.20 -7.28
C ILE A 424 -9.37 10.67 -8.60
N GLU A 425 -10.70 10.75 -8.64
CA GLU A 425 -11.45 11.26 -9.79
C GLU A 425 -11.35 12.79 -9.93
N GLU A 426 -10.91 13.52 -8.90
CA GLU A 426 -10.78 14.98 -8.92
C GLU A 426 -9.39 15.43 -9.38
N ILE A 427 -8.45 14.50 -9.53
CA ILE A 427 -7.10 14.79 -10.02
C ILE A 427 -7.16 14.97 -11.54
N PRO A 428 -6.72 16.13 -12.07
CA PRO A 428 -6.73 16.40 -13.50
C PRO A 428 -6.04 15.30 -14.32
N ASP A 429 -6.61 14.95 -15.47
CA ASP A 429 -6.13 13.86 -16.32
C ASP A 429 -4.66 14.02 -16.70
N ALA A 430 -4.28 15.24 -17.11
CA ALA A 430 -2.90 15.59 -17.42
C ALA A 430 -1.95 15.34 -16.22
N LEU A 431 -2.38 15.62 -14.99
CA LEU A 431 -1.59 15.35 -13.79
C LEU A 431 -1.52 13.85 -13.50
N ARG A 432 -2.61 13.10 -13.69
CA ARG A 432 -2.62 11.64 -13.56
C ARG A 432 -1.68 10.97 -14.56
N GLU A 433 -1.62 11.46 -15.79
CA GLU A 433 -0.70 10.98 -16.83
C GLU A 433 0.76 11.25 -16.47
N ARG A 434 1.08 12.47 -16.00
CA ARG A 434 2.43 12.81 -15.53
C ARG A 434 2.89 11.94 -14.36
N LEU A 435 2.00 11.70 -13.39
CA LEU A 435 2.28 10.80 -12.26
C LEU A 435 2.53 9.36 -12.72
N ARG A 436 1.72 8.86 -13.67
CA ARG A 436 1.93 7.53 -14.28
C ARG A 436 3.26 7.44 -15.02
N ALA A 437 3.62 8.45 -15.82
CA ALA A 437 4.91 8.52 -16.51
C ALA A 437 6.09 8.52 -15.52
N ALA A 438 5.92 9.13 -14.34
CA ALA A 438 6.90 9.10 -13.26
C ALA A 438 6.90 7.78 -12.46
N ASN A 439 6.04 6.81 -12.79
CA ASN A 439 5.79 5.57 -12.05
C ASN A 439 5.34 5.79 -10.60
N VAL A 440 4.47 6.80 -10.37
CA VAL A 440 3.92 7.13 -9.05
C VAL A 440 2.40 7.03 -9.09
N SER A 441 1.79 6.33 -8.12
CA SER A 441 0.33 6.29 -7.99
C SER A 441 -0.20 7.59 -7.40
N ALA A 442 -1.44 7.96 -7.74
CA ALA A 442 -2.10 9.15 -7.18
C ALA A 442 -2.13 9.14 -5.64
N ALA A 443 -2.44 7.99 -5.02
CA ALA A 443 -2.45 7.86 -3.56
C ALA A 443 -1.06 8.11 -2.95
N ARG A 444 0.01 7.59 -3.59
CA ARG A 444 1.39 7.81 -3.15
C ARG A 444 1.81 9.27 -3.35
N ALA A 445 1.37 9.91 -4.44
CA ALA A 445 1.63 11.32 -4.69
C ALA A 445 0.93 12.22 -3.69
N ILE A 446 -0.32 11.93 -3.30
CA ILE A 446 -1.03 12.64 -2.22
C ILE A 446 -0.30 12.48 -0.90
N ASP A 447 0.06 11.25 -0.51
CA ASP A 447 0.81 10.98 0.73
C ASP A 447 2.18 11.69 0.76
N LEU A 448 2.88 11.71 -0.37
CA LEU A 448 4.14 12.43 -0.51
C LEU A 448 3.93 13.96 -0.48
N CYS A 449 2.90 14.47 -1.15
CA CYS A 449 2.55 15.88 -1.15
C CYS A 449 2.23 16.37 0.26
N LEU A 450 1.46 15.58 1.01
CA LEU A 450 1.14 15.88 2.40
C LEU A 450 2.39 15.77 3.26
N SER A 451 3.26 14.79 3.10
CA SER A 451 4.48 14.69 3.93
C SER A 451 5.53 15.78 3.66
N VAL A 452 5.65 16.24 2.41
CA VAL A 452 6.66 17.23 1.99
C VAL A 452 6.17 18.68 2.14
N SER A 453 4.89 18.95 1.87
CA SER A 453 4.35 20.33 1.74
C SER A 453 3.48 20.75 2.93
N LEU A 454 3.78 20.27 4.13
CA LEU A 454 2.90 20.28 5.30
C LEU A 454 2.68 21.69 5.93
N ASN A 455 2.10 22.62 5.19
CA ASN A 455 1.49 23.84 5.76
C ASN A 455 0.08 23.51 6.26
N ARG A 456 -0.01 22.87 7.44
CA ARG A 456 -1.30 22.53 8.07
C ARG A 456 -2.19 23.75 8.28
N ALA A 457 -1.59 24.89 8.59
CA ALA A 457 -2.30 26.15 8.80
C ALA A 457 -2.94 26.64 7.48
N GLY A 458 -2.20 26.59 6.38
CA GLY A 458 -2.69 26.96 5.05
C GLY A 458 -3.84 26.08 4.57
N LEU A 459 -3.74 24.76 4.75
CA LEU A 459 -4.83 23.84 4.40
C LEU A 459 -6.06 24.05 5.30
N ALA A 460 -5.88 24.27 6.60
CA ALA A 460 -6.99 24.55 7.51
C ALA A 460 -7.69 25.89 7.18
N ALA A 461 -6.93 26.92 6.82
CA ALA A 461 -7.47 28.21 6.37
C ALA A 461 -8.25 28.06 5.06
N ALA A 462 -7.72 27.33 4.09
CA ALA A 462 -8.42 27.02 2.84
C ALA A 462 -9.70 26.20 3.07
N ALA A 463 -9.66 25.22 3.98
CA ALA A 463 -10.82 24.44 4.38
C ALA A 463 -11.91 25.33 5.01
N ALA A 464 -11.53 26.26 5.89
CA ALA A 464 -12.45 27.19 6.53
C ALA A 464 -13.10 28.14 5.52
N ALA A 465 -12.31 28.74 4.62
CA ALA A 465 -12.81 29.61 3.56
C ALA A 465 -13.77 28.86 2.62
N ARG A 466 -13.41 27.65 2.19
CA ARG A 466 -14.25 26.81 1.33
C ARG A 466 -15.55 26.39 2.02
N LYS A 467 -15.49 26.04 3.31
CA LYS A 467 -16.68 25.73 4.11
C LYS A 467 -17.61 26.95 4.19
N GLU A 468 -17.06 28.14 4.41
CA GLU A 468 -17.83 29.39 4.45
C GLU A 468 -18.52 29.67 3.10
N ASP A 469 -17.80 29.57 1.98
CA ASP A 469 -18.36 29.76 0.64
C ASP A 469 -19.54 28.80 0.35
N LEU A 470 -19.40 27.53 0.76
CA LEU A 470 -20.45 26.54 0.62
C LEU A 470 -21.66 26.85 1.50
N LEU A 471 -21.46 27.35 2.72
CA LEU A 471 -22.54 27.79 3.59
C LEU A 471 -23.32 28.95 2.97
N ILE A 472 -22.61 29.95 2.42
CA ILE A 472 -23.23 31.10 1.76
C ILE A 472 -24.05 30.64 0.55
N HIS A 473 -23.45 29.80 -0.30
CA HIS A 473 -24.13 29.25 -1.46
C HIS A 473 -25.39 28.48 -1.06
N LEU A 474 -25.28 27.55 -0.10
CA LEU A 474 -26.42 26.79 0.38
C LEU A 474 -27.52 27.70 0.92
N ALA A 475 -27.17 28.69 1.76
CA ALA A 475 -28.12 29.64 2.33
C ALA A 475 -28.92 30.38 1.24
N LEU A 476 -28.26 30.80 0.16
CA LEU A 476 -28.93 31.48 -0.97
C LEU A 476 -29.74 30.51 -1.85
N THR A 477 -29.38 29.23 -1.93
CA THR A 477 -30.19 28.22 -2.65
C THR A 477 -31.44 27.79 -1.89
N LEU A 478 -31.62 28.16 -0.61
CA LEU A 478 -32.81 27.79 0.16
C LEU A 478 -34.09 28.53 -0.27
N PHE A 479 -33.99 29.70 -0.93
CA PHE A 479 -35.16 30.47 -1.37
C PHE A 479 -36.08 29.75 -2.38
N PRO A 480 -35.57 29.12 -3.46
CA PRO A 480 -36.38 28.24 -4.31
C PRO A 480 -36.69 26.87 -3.69
N GLY A 481 -36.03 26.53 -2.56
CA GLY A 481 -36.12 25.24 -1.88
C GLY A 481 -34.78 24.51 -1.83
N ALA A 482 -34.50 23.81 -0.72
CA ALA A 482 -33.23 23.12 -0.52
C ALA A 482 -32.98 22.08 -1.63
N PRO A 483 -31.82 22.15 -2.32
CA PRO A 483 -31.50 21.18 -3.36
C PRO A 483 -31.38 19.77 -2.76
N ARG A 484 -31.74 18.75 -3.54
CA ARG A 484 -31.52 17.36 -3.12
C ARG A 484 -30.04 17.04 -3.25
N TYR A 485 -29.49 16.30 -2.29
CA TYR A 485 -28.08 15.92 -2.32
C TYR A 485 -27.69 15.22 -3.64
N THR A 486 -28.56 14.37 -4.17
CA THR A 486 -28.31 13.62 -5.42
C THR A 486 -28.31 14.48 -6.68
N THR A 487 -28.93 15.67 -6.64
CA THR A 487 -28.94 16.60 -7.78
C THR A 487 -27.73 17.53 -7.78
N LEU A 488 -26.96 17.56 -6.69
CA LEU A 488 -25.74 18.37 -6.61
C LEU A 488 -24.61 17.76 -7.44
N PRO A 489 -23.73 18.57 -8.03
CA PRO A 489 -22.51 18.08 -8.69
C PRO A 489 -21.64 17.23 -7.74
N ARG A 490 -21.01 16.17 -8.25
CA ARG A 490 -20.13 15.28 -7.46
C ARG A 490 -19.07 16.02 -6.62
N PRO A 491 -18.36 17.04 -7.15
CA PRO A 491 -17.38 17.77 -6.34
C PRO A 491 -18.02 18.44 -5.12
N MET A 492 -19.22 18.98 -5.28
CA MET A 492 -19.96 19.62 -4.20
C MET A 492 -20.46 18.59 -3.17
N GLN A 493 -20.93 17.42 -3.62
CA GLN A 493 -21.30 16.31 -2.73
C GLN A 493 -20.12 15.90 -1.83
N ARG A 494 -18.91 15.79 -2.40
CA ARG A 494 -17.67 15.49 -1.67
C ARG A 494 -17.30 16.61 -0.70
N ASP A 495 -17.40 17.87 -1.13
CA ASP A 495 -17.17 19.03 -0.27
C ASP A 495 -18.11 19.00 0.96
N LEU A 496 -19.40 18.74 0.75
CA LEU A 496 -20.38 18.66 1.83
C LEU A 496 -20.05 17.57 2.84
N ARG A 497 -19.66 16.39 2.35
CA ARG A 497 -19.26 15.28 3.21
C ARG A 497 -17.99 15.59 4.00
N ALA A 498 -17.03 16.28 3.38
CA ALA A 498 -15.77 16.61 4.01
C ALA A 498 -15.90 17.70 5.09
N PHE A 499 -16.69 18.74 4.85
CA PHE A 499 -16.76 19.92 5.73
C PHE A 499 -17.89 19.88 6.77
N PHE A 500 -18.98 19.17 6.48
CA PHE A 500 -20.18 19.12 7.34
C PHE A 500 -20.53 17.70 7.78
N GLY A 501 -19.86 16.68 7.25
CA GLY A 501 -20.17 15.26 7.48
C GLY A 501 -21.41 14.77 6.75
N SER A 502 -22.49 15.55 6.71
CA SER A 502 -23.74 15.22 6.00
C SER A 502 -24.42 16.45 5.38
N HIS A 503 -25.20 16.21 4.32
CA HIS A 503 -26.03 17.25 3.69
C HIS A 503 -27.03 17.88 4.66
N ALA A 504 -27.63 17.08 5.56
CA ALA A 504 -28.60 17.58 6.52
C ALA A 504 -27.98 18.61 7.48
N VAL A 505 -26.76 18.32 7.99
CA VAL A 505 -26.01 19.25 8.84
C VAL A 505 -25.67 20.54 8.07
N ALA A 506 -25.22 20.42 6.82
CA ALA A 506 -24.92 21.59 5.99
C ALA A 506 -26.14 22.51 5.78
N ILE A 507 -27.31 21.91 5.50
CA ILE A 507 -28.58 22.67 5.36
C ILE A 507 -29.00 23.29 6.69
N GLN A 508 -28.81 22.60 7.81
CA GLN A 508 -29.10 23.15 9.14
C GLN A 508 -28.20 24.37 9.45
N GLU A 509 -26.88 24.25 9.26
CA GLU A 509 -25.94 25.36 9.45
C GLU A 509 -26.25 26.54 8.51
N ALA A 510 -26.58 26.28 7.24
CA ALA A 510 -26.98 27.30 6.27
C ALA A 510 -28.27 28.02 6.69
N ASN A 511 -29.28 27.30 7.21
CA ASN A 511 -30.48 27.91 7.78
C ASN A 511 -30.13 28.79 8.99
N THR A 512 -29.30 28.29 9.91
CA THR A 512 -28.87 29.08 11.07
C THR A 512 -28.19 30.38 10.65
N LEU A 513 -27.29 30.32 9.65
CA LEU A 513 -26.65 31.50 9.08
C LEU A 513 -27.70 32.45 8.46
N LEU A 514 -28.60 31.95 7.62
CA LEU A 514 -29.63 32.76 6.96
C LEU A 514 -30.58 33.44 7.97
N PHE A 515 -30.99 32.76 9.04
CA PHE A 515 -31.78 33.38 10.10
C PHE A 515 -30.97 34.39 10.93
N SER A 516 -29.67 34.17 11.10
CA SER A 516 -28.81 35.09 11.84
C SER A 516 -28.69 36.45 11.18
N VAL A 517 -28.69 36.51 9.84
CA VAL A 517 -28.51 37.77 9.11
C VAL A 517 -29.70 38.72 9.24
N GLY A 518 -30.87 38.23 9.67
CA GLY A 518 -32.04 39.06 9.98
C GLY A 518 -31.93 39.87 11.30
N LYS A 519 -30.88 39.63 12.10
CA LYS A 519 -30.66 40.28 13.39
C LYS A 519 -29.75 41.52 13.23
N PRO A 520 -30.24 42.75 13.51
CA PRO A 520 -29.45 43.98 13.30
C PRO A 520 -28.10 43.98 14.02
N GLU A 521 -28.00 43.43 15.23
CA GLU A 521 -26.73 43.39 15.97
C GLU A 521 -25.67 42.51 15.28
N VAL A 522 -26.08 41.42 14.63
CA VAL A 522 -25.18 40.55 13.86
C VAL A 522 -24.66 41.31 12.63
N VAL A 523 -25.53 42.08 11.97
CA VAL A 523 -25.15 42.92 10.83
C VAL A 523 -24.17 44.02 11.25
N ARG A 524 -24.45 44.73 12.35
CA ARG A 524 -23.54 45.77 12.88
C ARG A 524 -22.18 45.20 13.22
N HIS A 525 -22.13 44.05 13.89
CA HIS A 525 -20.86 43.39 14.20
C HIS A 525 -20.08 43.02 12.94
N ALA A 526 -20.75 42.46 11.94
CA ALA A 526 -20.12 42.10 10.66
C ALA A 526 -19.63 43.34 9.88
N VAL A 527 -20.39 44.45 9.92
CA VAL A 527 -19.97 45.73 9.36
C VAL A 527 -18.73 46.28 10.07
N ASN A 528 -18.72 46.29 11.40
CA ASN A 528 -17.58 46.77 12.18
C ASN A 528 -16.31 45.97 11.84
N ALA A 529 -16.42 44.64 11.77
CA ALA A 529 -15.32 43.77 11.37
C ALA A 529 -14.82 44.09 9.93
N ALA A 530 -15.73 44.38 8.99
CA ALA A 530 -15.35 44.77 7.63
C ALA A 530 -14.65 46.14 7.58
N VAL A 531 -15.08 47.10 8.39
CA VAL A 531 -14.45 48.43 8.50
C VAL A 531 -13.07 48.31 9.15
N GLU A 532 -12.94 47.56 10.25
CA GLU A 532 -11.66 47.29 10.91
C GLU A 532 -10.68 46.56 9.98
N GLY A 533 -11.18 45.60 9.21
CA GLY A 533 -10.44 44.90 8.15
C GLY A 533 -10.14 45.77 6.92
N GLY A 534 -10.64 47.00 6.86
CA GLY A 534 -10.39 47.94 5.78
C GLY A 534 -10.98 47.49 4.44
N LEU A 535 -12.15 46.85 4.44
CA LEU A 535 -12.85 46.39 3.23
C LEU A 535 -13.97 47.34 2.77
N GLY A 536 -14.16 48.44 3.49
CA GLY A 536 -15.16 49.48 3.22
C GLY A 536 -15.21 50.48 4.37
N GLY A 537 -16.13 51.43 4.29
CA GLY A 537 -16.26 52.52 5.26
C GLY A 537 -17.71 52.86 5.59
N MET A 538 -17.91 53.55 6.70
CA MET A 538 -19.20 54.14 7.03
C MET A 538 -19.39 55.41 6.21
N ARG A 539 -20.41 55.44 5.34
CA ARG A 539 -20.79 56.64 4.59
C ARG A 539 -21.48 57.67 5.47
N ASP A 540 -22.36 57.17 6.35
CA ASP A 540 -23.06 57.94 7.37
C ASP A 540 -23.30 57.04 8.58
N VAL A 541 -23.85 57.59 9.67
CA VAL A 541 -24.10 56.88 10.94
C VAL A 541 -24.85 55.55 10.77
N GLY A 542 -25.66 55.41 9.71
CA GLY A 542 -26.52 54.24 9.50
C GLY A 542 -26.20 53.42 8.25
N THR A 543 -25.13 53.74 7.51
CA THR A 543 -24.87 53.14 6.19
C THR A 543 -23.42 52.77 5.99
N PHE A 544 -23.17 51.48 5.81
CA PHE A 544 -21.89 50.96 5.35
C PHE A 544 -21.84 50.96 3.83
N ARG A 545 -20.74 51.43 3.24
CA ARG A 545 -20.47 51.40 1.80
C ARG A 545 -19.15 50.70 1.54
N PHE A 546 -19.13 49.87 0.50
CA PHE A 546 -17.90 49.22 0.03
C PHE A 546 -17.88 49.14 -1.50
N TYR A 547 -16.66 49.00 -2.04
CA TYR A 547 -16.42 48.73 -3.45
C TYR A 547 -16.86 47.29 -3.78
N ALA A 548 -17.80 47.13 -4.72
CA ALA A 548 -18.49 45.86 -4.97
C ALA A 548 -17.56 44.68 -5.28
N PRO A 549 -16.43 44.82 -5.99
CA PRO A 549 -15.45 43.74 -6.16
C PRO A 549 -14.86 43.18 -4.86
N ALA A 550 -14.93 43.92 -3.75
CA ALA A 550 -14.53 43.43 -2.43
C ALA A 550 -15.57 42.51 -1.76
N LEU A 551 -16.74 42.28 -2.37
CA LEU A 551 -17.83 41.48 -1.80
C LEU A 551 -17.36 40.11 -1.30
N ASN A 552 -16.53 39.41 -2.08
CA ASN A 552 -16.04 38.08 -1.73
C ASN A 552 -15.01 38.07 -0.58
N ARG A 553 -14.54 39.24 -0.14
CA ARG A 553 -13.63 39.40 1.00
C ARG A 553 -14.38 39.71 2.29
N LEU A 554 -15.67 40.07 2.21
CA LEU A 554 -16.49 40.33 3.38
C LEU A 554 -16.86 39.01 4.08
N GLY A 555 -17.19 39.08 5.38
CA GLY A 555 -17.63 37.90 6.12
C GLY A 555 -18.98 37.36 5.64
N ALA A 556 -19.27 36.08 5.95
CA ALA A 556 -20.45 35.35 5.50
C ALA A 556 -21.79 36.10 5.68
N VAL A 557 -21.96 36.79 6.80
CA VAL A 557 -23.18 37.57 7.11
C VAL A 557 -23.47 38.61 6.02
N LEU A 558 -22.48 39.43 5.67
CA LEU A 558 -22.66 40.49 4.68
C LEU A 558 -22.82 39.92 3.27
N ARG A 559 -22.09 38.85 2.95
CA ARG A 559 -22.20 38.15 1.66
C ARG A 559 -23.58 37.53 1.46
N VAL A 560 -24.14 36.88 2.49
CA VAL A 560 -25.52 36.35 2.44
C VAL A 560 -26.52 37.49 2.28
N LEU A 561 -26.39 38.59 3.03
CA LEU A 561 -27.30 39.73 2.92
C LEU A 561 -27.32 40.35 1.52
N VAL A 562 -26.14 40.65 0.98
CA VAL A 562 -26.01 41.19 -0.38
C VAL A 562 -26.52 40.18 -1.40
N GLY A 563 -26.27 38.88 -1.20
CA GLY A 563 -26.85 37.81 -2.02
C GLY A 563 -28.38 37.79 -2.00
N CYS A 564 -29.02 37.91 -0.83
CA CYS A 564 -30.47 38.01 -0.70
C CYS A 564 -31.03 39.23 -1.45
N ALA A 565 -30.36 40.38 -1.34
CA ALA A 565 -30.73 41.58 -2.11
C ALA A 565 -30.51 41.39 -3.62
N GLY A 566 -29.44 40.68 -3.99
CA GLY A 566 -29.13 40.27 -5.35
C GLY A 566 -30.21 39.37 -5.96
N ILE A 567 -30.77 38.42 -5.21
CA ILE A 567 -31.87 37.57 -5.69
C ILE A 567 -33.08 38.41 -6.12
N LEU A 568 -33.44 39.44 -5.35
CA LEU A 568 -34.53 40.35 -5.74
C LEU A 568 -34.15 41.27 -6.91
N ARG A 569 -32.90 41.75 -6.94
CA ARG A 569 -32.39 42.63 -8.01
C ARG A 569 -32.19 41.88 -9.34
N GLY A 570 -31.95 40.57 -9.32
CA GLY A 570 -31.54 39.77 -10.48
C GLY A 570 -30.02 39.62 -10.62
N GLY A 571 -29.26 39.82 -9.54
CA GLY A 571 -27.80 39.70 -9.50
C GLY A 571 -27.11 40.79 -8.69
N THR A 572 -25.81 40.60 -8.47
CA THR A 572 -24.93 41.62 -7.85
C THR A 572 -24.04 42.31 -8.88
N GLU A 573 -23.98 41.75 -10.09
CA GLU A 573 -23.20 42.19 -11.21
C GLU A 573 -23.63 43.60 -11.68
N GLY A 574 -22.67 44.33 -12.25
CA GLY A 574 -22.87 45.70 -12.75
C GLY A 574 -22.95 46.79 -11.70
N ALA A 575 -22.84 46.45 -10.40
CA ALA A 575 -22.65 47.43 -9.35
C ALA A 575 -21.16 47.68 -9.10
N ASP A 576 -20.78 48.95 -8.92
CA ASP A 576 -19.43 49.37 -8.54
C ASP A 576 -19.32 49.63 -7.04
N PHE A 577 -20.38 50.14 -6.42
CA PHE A 577 -20.48 50.33 -4.98
C PHE A 577 -21.80 49.79 -4.44
N ILE A 578 -21.76 49.27 -3.22
CA ILE A 578 -22.93 48.73 -2.54
C ILE A 578 -23.05 49.35 -1.15
N ASP A 579 -24.24 49.86 -0.85
CA ASP A 579 -24.63 50.34 0.48
C ASP A 579 -25.44 49.27 1.21
N ILE A 580 -25.12 49.07 2.49
CA ILE A 580 -25.87 48.25 3.43
C ILE A 580 -26.32 49.15 4.59
N LYS A 581 -27.63 49.26 4.83
CA LYS A 581 -28.14 49.88 6.05
C LYS A 581 -27.88 48.98 7.25
N LEU A 582 -27.52 49.56 8.39
CA LEU A 582 -27.21 48.80 9.63
C LEU A 582 -28.42 48.03 10.21
N ASP A 583 -29.63 48.28 9.72
CA ASP A 583 -30.81 47.47 10.02
C ASP A 583 -30.83 46.11 9.28
N GLY A 584 -29.93 45.91 8.30
CA GLY A 584 -29.81 44.71 7.48
C GLY A 584 -30.89 44.53 6.42
N ARG A 585 -31.77 45.52 6.22
CA ARG A 585 -33.00 45.36 5.43
C ARG A 585 -32.98 46.12 4.11
N ARG A 586 -32.15 47.15 4.00
CA ARG A 586 -32.14 48.07 2.86
C ARG A 586 -30.75 48.16 2.24
N PHE A 587 -30.72 48.05 0.91
CA PHE A 587 -29.51 48.01 0.11
C PHE A 587 -29.59 49.03 -1.02
N THR A 588 -28.45 49.58 -1.42
CA THR A 588 -28.35 50.41 -2.63
C THR A 588 -27.16 49.95 -3.46
N PHE A 589 -27.40 49.52 -4.69
CA PHE A 589 -26.39 49.17 -5.67
C PHE A 589 -26.20 50.39 -6.59
N LEU A 590 -24.95 50.77 -6.82
CA LEU A 590 -24.58 51.95 -7.61
C LEU A 590 -23.69 51.51 -8.77
N ALA A 591 -24.12 51.77 -10.00
CA ALA A 591 -23.31 51.65 -11.19
C ALA A 591 -22.84 53.04 -11.62
N CYS A 592 -21.58 53.16 -11.99
CA CYS A 592 -20.92 54.38 -12.41
C CYS A 592 -20.54 54.32 -13.89
N LYS A 593 -20.48 55.48 -14.55
CA LYS A 593 -19.96 55.57 -15.92
C LYS A 593 -18.49 55.12 -16.00
N ASP A 594 -17.72 55.49 -14.99
CA ASP A 594 -16.34 55.06 -14.75
C ASP A 594 -16.09 55.05 -13.24
N ALA A 595 -15.97 53.87 -12.66
CA ALA A 595 -15.71 53.69 -11.23
C ALA A 595 -14.25 53.92 -10.84
N THR A 596 -13.33 53.95 -11.81
CA THR A 596 -11.90 54.21 -11.60
C THR A 596 -11.56 55.69 -11.58
N ALA A 597 -12.47 56.54 -12.09
CA ALA A 597 -12.36 57.98 -11.98
C ALA A 597 -12.28 58.42 -10.51
N ARG A 598 -11.53 59.49 -10.24
CA ARG A 598 -11.42 60.05 -8.88
C ARG A 598 -12.74 60.62 -8.32
N LEU A 599 -13.68 60.89 -9.22
CA LEU A 599 -15.03 61.37 -8.93
C LEU A 599 -16.03 60.62 -9.82
N PRO A 600 -16.35 59.36 -9.49
CA PRO A 600 -17.27 58.55 -10.28
C PRO A 600 -18.64 59.20 -10.38
N ILE A 601 -19.23 59.15 -11.57
CA ILE A 601 -20.59 59.62 -11.81
C ILE A 601 -21.51 58.41 -11.87
N CYS A 602 -22.46 58.35 -10.94
CA CYS A 602 -23.47 57.30 -10.89
C CYS A 602 -24.37 57.39 -12.14
N SER A 603 -24.43 56.32 -12.92
CA SER A 603 -25.32 56.17 -14.07
C SER A 603 -26.62 55.46 -13.70
N GLU A 604 -26.58 54.54 -12.75
CA GLU A 604 -27.75 53.79 -12.29
C GLU A 604 -27.68 53.51 -10.79
N ARG A 605 -28.82 53.63 -10.13
CA ARG A 605 -29.00 53.29 -8.72
C ARG A 605 -30.16 52.31 -8.55
N THR A 606 -29.87 51.14 -8.01
CA THR A 606 -30.89 50.16 -7.61
C THR A 606 -31.05 50.14 -6.10
N ARG A 607 -32.25 50.44 -5.58
CA ARG A 607 -32.60 50.31 -4.16
C ARG A 607 -33.43 49.05 -3.93
N VAL A 608 -33.00 48.24 -2.97
CA VAL A 608 -33.67 46.99 -2.57
C VAL A 608 -34.12 47.07 -1.12
N ASP A 609 -35.38 46.75 -0.86
CA ASP A 609 -35.96 46.61 0.48
C ASP A 609 -36.39 45.16 0.68
N LEU A 610 -35.63 44.42 1.51
CA LEU A 610 -35.89 43.01 1.82
C LEU A 610 -37.14 42.81 2.68
N THR A 611 -37.59 43.82 3.43
CA THR A 611 -38.81 43.70 4.25
C THR A 611 -40.05 43.78 3.38
N ARG A 612 -40.02 44.67 2.38
CA ARG A 612 -41.13 44.86 1.43
C ARG A 612 -41.00 44.02 0.17
N LEU A 613 -39.91 43.26 0.03
CA LEU A 613 -39.52 42.52 -1.17
C LEU A 613 -39.61 43.40 -2.43
N ARG A 614 -39.17 44.67 -2.32
CA ARG A 614 -39.34 45.67 -3.36
C ARG A 614 -38.00 46.11 -3.92
N VAL A 615 -37.93 46.20 -5.25
CA VAL A 615 -36.81 46.79 -5.98
C VAL A 615 -37.28 48.07 -6.66
N SER A 616 -36.44 49.11 -6.64
CA SER A 616 -36.64 50.35 -7.40
C SER A 616 -35.35 50.75 -8.07
N VAL A 617 -35.41 51.07 -9.35
CA VAL A 617 -34.26 51.50 -10.15
C VAL A 617 -34.49 52.94 -10.57
N ASP A 618 -33.45 53.77 -10.46
CA ASP A 618 -33.44 55.15 -10.96
C ASP A 618 -32.08 55.49 -11.59
N GLN A 619 -32.08 56.45 -12.52
CA GLN A 619 -30.87 56.97 -13.17
C GLN A 619 -30.62 58.40 -12.66
N PRO A 620 -29.83 58.58 -11.59
CA PRO A 620 -29.67 59.87 -10.95
C PRO A 620 -28.82 60.81 -11.80
N ASP A 621 -29.44 61.85 -12.36
CA ASP A 621 -28.75 62.80 -13.24
C ASP A 621 -27.64 63.57 -12.51
N GLY A 622 -26.42 63.45 -13.03
CA GLY A 622 -25.22 64.13 -12.56
C GLY A 622 -24.79 63.79 -11.13
N MET A 623 -25.20 62.65 -10.55
CA MET A 623 -24.81 62.27 -9.19
C MET A 623 -23.34 61.85 -9.13
N VAL A 624 -22.53 62.64 -8.43
CA VAL A 624 -21.10 62.36 -8.20
C VAL A 624 -20.92 61.63 -6.87
N LEU A 625 -20.06 60.61 -6.85
CA LEU A 625 -19.62 59.94 -5.63
C LEU A 625 -18.34 60.62 -5.10
N TYR A 626 -18.42 61.14 -3.88
CA TYR A 626 -17.28 61.77 -3.19
C TYR A 626 -16.71 60.84 -2.12
N LEU A 627 -15.48 61.15 -1.71
CA LEU A 627 -14.76 60.45 -0.64
C LEU A 627 -14.64 58.93 -0.86
N ILE A 628 -14.54 58.51 -2.12
CA ILE A 628 -14.56 57.08 -2.46
C ILE A 628 -13.36 56.31 -1.88
N GLY A 629 -12.27 57.00 -1.53
CA GLY A 629 -11.07 56.41 -0.98
C GLY A 629 -11.30 55.66 0.34
N CYS A 630 -12.28 56.06 1.17
CA CYS A 630 -12.60 55.35 2.41
C CYS A 630 -13.49 54.11 2.20
N PHE A 631 -14.03 53.91 0.99
CA PHE A 631 -14.85 52.75 0.63
C PHE A 631 -14.09 51.72 -0.20
N LEU A 632 -12.88 52.06 -0.66
CA LEU A 632 -11.96 51.13 -1.31
C LEU A 632 -11.28 50.25 -0.25
N PRO A 633 -10.94 48.99 -0.59
CA PRO A 633 -10.09 48.18 0.26
C PRO A 633 -8.76 48.89 0.55
N ARG A 634 -8.25 48.76 1.78
CA ARG A 634 -7.01 49.44 2.20
C ARG A 634 -5.80 49.05 1.34
N ASP A 635 -5.80 47.84 0.81
CA ASP A 635 -4.78 47.28 -0.08
C ASP A 635 -5.06 47.53 -1.58
N ALA A 636 -6.13 48.26 -1.93
CA ALA A 636 -6.43 48.55 -3.32
C ALA A 636 -5.38 49.51 -3.94
N PRO A 637 -4.93 49.24 -5.18
CA PRO A 637 -4.02 50.14 -5.88
C PRO A 637 -4.57 51.57 -5.96
N GLY A 638 -3.76 52.55 -5.58
CA GLY A 638 -4.15 53.97 -5.63
C GLY A 638 -5.09 54.43 -4.50
N ALA A 639 -5.46 53.57 -3.53
CA ALA A 639 -6.34 53.96 -2.42
C ALA A 639 -5.75 55.11 -1.58
N ALA A 640 -4.44 55.08 -1.30
CA ALA A 640 -3.76 56.15 -0.55
C ALA A 640 -3.78 57.49 -1.31
N ASP A 641 -3.55 57.46 -2.63
CA ASP A 641 -3.60 58.65 -3.48
C ASP A 641 -5.03 59.20 -3.59
N GLN A 642 -6.02 58.32 -3.66
CA GLN A 642 -7.43 58.70 -3.64
C GLN A 642 -7.80 59.35 -2.31
N ILE A 643 -7.40 58.79 -1.17
CA ILE A 643 -7.63 59.40 0.16
C ILE A 643 -6.96 60.78 0.25
N ALA A 644 -5.75 60.93 -0.28
CA ALA A 644 -5.07 62.23 -0.32
C ALA A 644 -5.80 63.24 -1.21
N PHE A 645 -6.38 62.79 -2.34
CA PHE A 645 -7.24 63.61 -3.18
C PHE A 645 -8.55 64.00 -2.48
N ASP A 646 -9.20 63.06 -1.81
CA ASP A 646 -10.44 63.27 -1.06
C ASP A 646 -10.25 64.34 0.03
N ARG A 647 -9.13 64.30 0.77
CA ARG A 647 -8.77 65.35 1.75
C ARG A 647 -8.65 66.73 1.10
N LYS A 648 -8.15 66.83 -0.12
CA LYS A 648 -8.08 68.10 -0.86
C LYS A 648 -9.47 68.61 -1.22
N LEU A 649 -10.41 67.74 -1.56
CA LEU A 649 -11.80 68.13 -1.85
C LEU A 649 -12.49 68.71 -0.61
N VAL A 650 -12.31 68.08 0.54
CA VAL A 650 -12.86 68.56 1.82
C VAL A 650 -12.22 69.89 2.23
N ALA A 651 -10.88 69.98 2.19
CA ALA A 651 -10.16 71.22 2.50
C ALA A 651 -10.55 72.37 1.57
N ALA A 652 -10.90 72.06 0.32
CA ALA A 652 -11.36 73.02 -0.66
C ALA A 652 -12.87 73.36 -0.53
N GLY A 653 -13.60 72.76 0.43
CA GLY A 653 -15.05 72.94 0.62
C GLY A 653 -15.89 72.49 -0.57
N ILE A 654 -15.39 71.55 -1.38
CA ILE A 654 -16.12 70.99 -2.54
C ILE A 654 -17.06 69.88 -2.08
N ALA A 655 -16.64 69.08 -1.09
CA ALA A 655 -17.48 68.09 -0.42
C ALA A 655 -17.32 68.26 1.10
N ASP A 656 -18.35 67.90 1.86
CA ASP A 656 -18.26 67.83 3.32
C ASP A 656 -17.64 66.50 3.81
N GLU A 657 -17.48 66.36 5.12
CA GLU A 657 -16.90 65.16 5.75
C GLU A 657 -17.79 63.92 5.59
N GLU A 658 -19.08 64.09 5.33
CA GLU A 658 -20.02 63.00 5.01
C GLU A 658 -20.06 62.65 3.52
N GLY A 659 -19.24 63.30 2.69
CA GLY A 659 -19.16 63.05 1.25
C GLY A 659 -20.37 63.56 0.47
N ARG A 660 -21.07 64.58 0.99
CA ARG A 660 -22.09 65.33 0.25
C ARG A 660 -21.39 66.48 -0.48
N GLY A 661 -21.70 66.61 -1.76
CA GLY A 661 -21.13 67.63 -2.63
C GLY A 661 -22.05 67.93 -3.81
N PRO A 662 -21.66 68.90 -4.65
CA PRO A 662 -22.44 69.35 -5.80
C PRO A 662 -22.61 68.24 -6.84
N ARG A 663 -23.67 68.34 -7.65
CA ARG A 663 -23.82 67.47 -8.84
C ARG A 663 -22.79 67.82 -9.91
N TYR A 664 -22.60 66.94 -10.89
CA TYR A 664 -21.56 67.08 -11.91
C TYR A 664 -21.58 68.45 -12.64
N ALA A 665 -22.77 68.95 -13.00
CA ALA A 665 -22.91 70.26 -13.65
C ALA A 665 -22.47 71.42 -12.74
N GLU A 666 -22.94 71.42 -11.49
CA GLU A 666 -22.57 72.41 -10.47
C GLU A 666 -21.08 72.35 -10.12
N LEU A 667 -20.53 71.14 -10.00
CA LEU A 667 -19.11 70.91 -9.76
C LEU A 667 -18.26 71.52 -10.88
N ASN A 668 -18.63 71.28 -12.14
CA ASN A 668 -17.92 71.85 -13.28
C ASN A 668 -17.97 73.38 -13.28
N GLU A 669 -19.10 73.98 -12.89
CA GLU A 669 -19.21 75.43 -12.77
C GLU A 669 -18.34 75.98 -11.63
N ILE A 670 -18.33 75.33 -10.46
CA ILE A 670 -17.46 75.68 -9.34
C ILE A 670 -15.98 75.61 -9.76
N LEU A 671 -15.57 74.54 -10.45
CA LEU A 671 -14.20 74.37 -10.93
C LEU A 671 -13.83 75.41 -12.00
N ARG A 672 -14.76 75.75 -12.90
CA ARG A 672 -14.58 76.80 -13.91
C ARG A 672 -14.36 78.18 -13.26
N LEU A 673 -15.20 78.55 -12.30
CA LEU A 673 -15.10 79.81 -11.56
C LEU A 673 -13.81 79.89 -10.74
N ARG A 674 -13.38 78.78 -10.13
CA ARG A 674 -12.10 78.73 -9.39
C ARG A 674 -10.88 78.85 -10.30
N ARG A 675 -10.89 78.22 -11.48
CA ARG A 675 -9.84 78.40 -12.50
C ARG A 675 -9.78 79.83 -13.01
N ALA A 676 -10.92 80.48 -13.22
CA ALA A 676 -10.98 81.88 -13.62
C ALA A 676 -10.44 82.84 -12.54
N LYS A 677 -10.65 82.53 -11.25
CA LYS A 677 -10.11 83.31 -10.12
C LYS A 677 -8.62 83.06 -9.84
N ALA A 678 -8.07 81.92 -10.24
CA ALA A 678 -6.67 81.56 -10.00
C ALA A 678 -5.67 82.30 -10.92
N GLY A 679 -6.15 83.03 -11.95
CA GLY A 679 -5.31 83.75 -12.92
C GLY A 679 -4.50 82.83 -13.84
N PRO A 680 -3.97 83.33 -14.98
CA PRO A 680 -3.04 82.56 -15.80
C PRO A 680 -1.74 82.38 -15.00
N ILE A 681 -1.35 81.13 -14.77
CA ILE A 681 -0.07 80.77 -14.14
C ILE A 681 1.05 81.23 -15.08
N SER A 682 1.89 82.17 -14.63
CA SER A 682 3.15 82.57 -15.27
C SER A 682 4.25 81.56 -15.01
#